data_AF-A0A1F6WMQ4-F1
#
_entry.id   AF-A0A1F6WMQ4-F1
#
_cell.length_a   1.000
_cell.length_b   1.000
_cell.length_c   1.000
_cell.angle_alpha   90.00
_cell.angle_beta   90.00
_cell.angle_gamma   90.00
#
_symmetry.space_group_name_H-M   'P 1'
#
loop_
_entity.id
_entity.type
_entity.pdbx_description
1 polymer ?
#
loop_
_entity_poly.entity_id
_entity_poly.type
_entity_poly.pdbx_seq_one_letter_code
_entity_poly.pdbx_strand_id
1 'polypeptide(L)'
;MKEMEEFNDKTLKQVAKERQDLYREYKDETKDELGVGRSYTTDRANNGKLDGISDYDLFNFDVENLCKDDDIQSKNKIKELENKLKLTFSGLTKKEKIDYIKADEKIDNIGTHKNEYKQNYENVKNTVLNFEKKLKNIRQNRFSLIKNKGIENRDIKLKSLHNLENEIQNRLNKLALNPETKSFTRMAELENYKKQIIENRFVLTNTPKENLIWLEEQIAKGNPILLYGATETGKSELVRFASKELYDGVDPETISCTPATTLYDIYSRTGLESGNTVDKKGSYTDAVLNGKILLMDEFNNLENSMRLSFKEKYNRKSGDTVDIPNFGKAVIKDGYAFIATANLKSDKHSERNELLQEEARVFATSNKEVKYQDDYELYDILLASFINTDNTTALSYDDAENVLPNLVKAIKKIQEGYTDTLDNKYGDMGKISKKQTTLGKLVLGAGNMLNLVSGYEAYKYKMSLPEYINQNFKTVVSFKEYPENDREYVAKIMRDFGFLMNIDESEIGLKPNTLDGFGAQIFNNKINQETLLLKELTEIDPFGKNKLKEDEELDGLLGQDEKNEETETKSFSGEKSISTKFGNEQINIDIEKRVNELSEQYKELIPNFNKNKFSKQCFEIFGRNKQNIERDIREVGFNNILFTPDNLPNSQDLNDKIVALNNDWNETYLGDNFKNAGSFGSVKEPVSGFGMVLYHNVQNLADNPILNATKNESILSLTNKTQTEIDQIILKNQELDFYITIDNKKVKTSGLTISEYLVLQNDYRKNNPGKNLDEDSWSWLMSYSVSRVVDAGWDPRSSDRRVRVNAFGASGVASVLGFRSSRRYK
;
A
#
# COMPACT_ATOMS: atom_id res chain seq x y z
N MET A 1 18.89 -29.19 -39.89
CA MET A 1 18.01 -28.15 -39.29
C MET A 1 18.34 -27.94 -37.82
N LYS A 2 18.27 -28.97 -36.96
CA LYS A 2 18.74 -28.87 -35.56
C LYS A 2 20.19 -28.38 -35.38
N GLU A 3 21.13 -28.83 -36.21
CA GLU A 3 22.53 -28.35 -36.18
C GLU A 3 22.70 -26.89 -36.68
N MET A 4 21.78 -26.38 -37.50
CA MET A 4 21.78 -24.98 -37.94
C MET A 4 21.14 -24.05 -36.90
N GLU A 5 20.15 -24.54 -36.15
CA GLU A 5 19.54 -23.82 -35.02
C GLU A 5 20.49 -23.75 -33.81
N GLU A 6 21.24 -24.83 -33.51
CA GLU A 6 22.25 -24.82 -32.44
C GLU A 6 23.47 -23.96 -32.78
N PHE A 7 23.84 -23.83 -34.05
CA PHE A 7 24.95 -22.96 -34.48
C PHE A 7 24.58 -21.47 -34.36
N ASN A 8 23.36 -21.09 -34.77
CA ASN A 8 22.90 -19.69 -34.68
C ASN A 8 22.70 -19.20 -33.24
N ASP A 9 22.20 -20.05 -32.34
CA ASP A 9 21.98 -19.68 -30.94
C ASP A 9 23.32 -19.53 -30.18
N LYS A 10 24.34 -20.34 -30.50
CA LYS A 10 25.69 -20.20 -29.95
C LYS A 10 26.36 -18.90 -30.40
N THR A 11 26.26 -18.55 -31.68
CA THR A 11 26.88 -17.32 -32.20
C THR A 11 26.19 -16.07 -31.68
N LEU A 12 24.85 -16.06 -31.54
CA LEU A 12 24.10 -14.95 -30.95
C LEU A 12 24.39 -14.77 -29.46
N LYS A 13 24.50 -15.87 -28.69
CA LYS A 13 24.90 -15.82 -27.28
C LYS A 13 26.34 -15.34 -27.10
N GLN A 14 27.22 -15.71 -28.03
CA GLN A 14 28.61 -15.26 -28.02
C GLN A 14 28.74 -13.77 -28.35
N VAL A 15 28.01 -13.27 -29.35
CA VAL A 15 27.97 -11.83 -29.70
C VAL A 15 27.31 -11.00 -28.59
N ALA A 16 26.26 -11.51 -27.94
CA ALA A 16 25.62 -10.85 -26.80
C ALA A 16 26.57 -10.77 -25.59
N LYS A 17 27.33 -11.85 -25.33
CA LYS A 17 28.34 -11.88 -24.27
C LYS A 17 29.50 -10.94 -24.56
N GLU A 18 30.02 -10.92 -25.79
CA GLU A 18 31.08 -10.00 -26.21
C GLU A 18 30.64 -8.53 -26.12
N ARG A 19 29.38 -8.22 -26.48
CA ARG A 19 28.80 -6.87 -26.25
C ARG A 19 28.68 -6.52 -24.77
N GLN A 20 28.32 -7.47 -23.91
CA GLN A 20 28.16 -7.25 -22.48
C GLN A 20 29.50 -7.09 -21.75
N ASP A 21 30.52 -7.83 -22.20
CA ASP A 21 31.90 -7.73 -21.71
C ASP A 21 32.54 -6.40 -22.14
N LEU A 22 32.34 -5.95 -23.38
CA LEU A 22 32.75 -4.61 -23.84
C LEU A 22 32.07 -3.47 -23.06
N TYR A 23 30.80 -3.63 -22.69
CA TYR A 23 30.08 -2.63 -21.89
C TYR A 23 30.57 -2.57 -20.44
N ARG A 24 31.10 -3.68 -19.90
CA ARG A 24 31.76 -3.71 -18.59
C ARG A 24 33.14 -3.07 -18.66
N GLU A 25 33.93 -3.40 -19.67
CA GLU A 25 35.26 -2.81 -19.91
C GLU A 25 35.18 -1.29 -20.03
N TYR A 26 34.22 -0.77 -20.81
CA TYR A 26 33.97 0.68 -20.94
C TYR A 26 33.55 1.36 -19.62
N LYS A 27 32.80 0.64 -18.77
CA LYS A 27 32.33 1.15 -17.47
C LYS A 27 33.43 1.14 -16.40
N ASP A 28 34.38 0.21 -16.52
CA ASP A 28 35.53 0.10 -15.63
C ASP A 28 36.65 1.10 -16.05
N GLU A 29 36.88 1.31 -17.35
CA GLU A 29 37.79 2.34 -17.86
C GLU A 29 37.32 3.77 -17.53
N THR A 30 36.01 4.06 -17.64
CA THR A 30 35.45 5.38 -17.24
C THR A 30 35.44 5.61 -15.73
N LYS A 31 35.57 4.56 -14.92
CA LYS A 31 35.75 4.66 -13.46
C LYS A 31 37.17 5.02 -13.07
N ASP A 32 38.16 4.53 -13.83
CA ASP A 32 39.57 4.80 -13.59
C ASP A 32 40.00 6.20 -14.11
N GLU A 33 39.32 6.72 -15.14
CA GLU A 33 39.57 8.08 -15.66
C GLU A 33 38.92 9.21 -14.82
N LEU A 34 37.85 8.91 -14.06
CA LEU A 34 37.16 9.89 -13.20
C LEU A 34 37.72 9.97 -11.77
N GLY A 35 39.00 9.64 -11.56
CA GLY A 35 39.63 9.59 -10.24
C GLY A 35 39.34 10.82 -9.34
N VAL A 36 38.33 10.72 -8.48
CA VAL A 36 38.04 11.71 -7.42
C VAL A 36 37.58 10.99 -6.15
N GLY A 37 38.55 10.41 -5.45
CA GLY A 37 38.59 10.48 -4.00
C GLY A 37 39.40 11.71 -3.61
N ARG A 38 38.75 12.78 -3.12
CA ARG A 38 39.39 13.81 -2.28
C ARG A 38 38.35 14.66 -1.55
N SER A 39 38.47 14.67 -0.23
CA SER A 39 37.81 15.58 0.70
C SER A 39 38.20 17.02 0.42
N TYR A 40 37.24 17.96 0.51
CA TYR A 40 37.55 19.35 0.83
C TYR A 40 36.60 19.87 1.91
N THR A 41 37.20 20.15 3.06
CA THR A 41 36.69 20.92 4.20
C THR A 41 36.55 22.41 3.86
N THR A 42 35.57 23.05 4.51
CA THR A 42 35.38 24.48 4.84
C THR A 42 36.40 25.51 4.33
N ASP A 43 35.93 26.53 3.60
CA ASP A 43 35.99 27.97 3.98
C ASP A 43 35.81 28.90 2.76
N ARG A 44 34.73 29.71 2.77
CA ARG A 44 34.79 31.18 2.71
C ARG A 44 33.39 31.79 2.51
N ALA A 45 33.04 32.61 3.50
CA ALA A 45 31.96 33.58 3.44
C ALA A 45 32.31 34.80 2.56
N ASN A 46 31.26 35.54 2.21
CA ASN A 46 31.20 36.96 1.81
C ASN A 46 31.71 37.34 0.41
N ASN A 47 30.77 37.67 -0.49
CA ASN A 47 30.42 39.06 -0.80
C ASN A 47 29.21 39.13 -1.73
N GLY A 48 28.29 40.03 -1.42
CA GLY A 48 26.98 40.13 -2.05
C GLY A 48 26.95 40.83 -3.41
N LYS A 49 25.87 40.56 -4.14
CA LYS A 49 24.95 41.54 -4.70
C LYS A 49 23.83 40.78 -5.42
N LEU A 50 22.62 40.92 -4.88
CA LEU A 50 21.39 40.71 -5.62
C LEU A 50 21.27 41.86 -6.61
N ASP A 51 21.15 41.56 -7.90
CA ASP A 51 20.43 42.42 -8.85
C ASP A 51 19.94 41.58 -10.04
N GLY A 52 18.62 41.60 -10.21
CA GLY A 52 17.93 41.49 -11.50
C GLY A 52 18.02 40.17 -12.27
N ILE A 53 17.06 39.26 -12.04
CA ILE A 53 16.57 38.39 -13.11
C ILE A 53 15.04 38.52 -13.15
N SER A 54 14.54 39.04 -14.27
CA SER A 54 13.13 39.17 -14.62
C SER A 54 12.56 37.85 -15.12
N ASP A 55 11.25 37.67 -14.95
CA ASP A 55 10.43 36.47 -15.25
C ASP A 55 10.36 36.02 -16.73
N TYR A 56 11.40 36.15 -17.56
CA TYR A 56 11.33 35.73 -18.97
C TYR A 56 12.59 35.13 -19.63
N ASP A 57 13.64 34.76 -18.89
CA ASP A 57 14.86 34.17 -19.48
C ASP A 57 15.20 32.77 -18.95
N LEU A 58 14.32 31.79 -19.20
CA LEU A 58 14.53 30.40 -18.76
C LEU A 58 14.22 29.35 -19.85
N PHE A 59 14.44 29.68 -21.13
CA PHE A 59 14.46 28.71 -22.22
C PHE A 59 15.44 29.16 -23.31
N ASN A 60 16.68 28.65 -23.23
CA ASN A 60 17.50 28.23 -24.36
C ASN A 60 18.86 27.77 -23.81
N PHE A 61 19.10 26.47 -23.85
CA PHE A 61 20.45 25.92 -23.75
C PHE A 61 20.70 25.07 -24.98
N ASP A 62 21.49 25.61 -25.90
CA ASP A 62 21.97 24.97 -27.12
C ASP A 62 22.85 23.76 -26.79
N VAL A 63 22.55 22.63 -27.42
CA VAL A 63 23.24 21.34 -27.28
C VAL A 63 24.42 21.20 -28.26
N GLU A 64 24.99 22.31 -28.77
CA GLU A 64 26.05 22.25 -29.80
C GLU A 64 27.48 22.46 -29.30
N ASN A 65 27.77 22.55 -28.00
CA ASN A 65 29.13 22.89 -27.53
C ASN A 65 29.82 21.94 -26.54
N LEU A 66 29.41 20.68 -26.44
CA LEU A 66 30.18 19.67 -25.70
C LEU A 66 30.65 18.56 -26.63
N CYS A 67 31.76 18.84 -27.33
CA CYS A 67 32.83 17.90 -27.70
C CYS A 67 33.77 18.58 -28.71
N LYS A 68 34.62 19.48 -28.21
CA LYS A 68 35.86 19.84 -28.89
C LYS A 68 37.00 19.24 -28.09
N ASP A 69 37.28 17.96 -28.29
CA ASP A 69 38.62 17.41 -28.14
C ASP A 69 38.73 16.15 -29.02
N ASP A 70 39.69 16.21 -29.94
CA ASP A 70 39.97 15.23 -30.99
C ASP A 70 40.83 14.08 -30.45
N ASP A 71 40.22 12.98 -30.04
CA ASP A 71 40.95 11.72 -29.93
C ASP A 71 40.87 10.91 -31.24
N ILE A 72 41.92 11.06 -32.04
CA ILE A 72 42.11 10.39 -33.34
C ILE A 72 42.20 8.87 -33.17
N GLN A 73 42.65 8.35 -32.01
CA GLN A 73 42.70 6.90 -31.76
C GLN A 73 41.31 6.30 -31.59
N SER A 74 40.45 6.94 -30.80
CA SER A 74 39.05 6.52 -30.62
C SER A 74 38.27 6.57 -31.94
N LYS A 75 38.44 7.61 -32.75
CA LYS A 75 37.79 7.71 -34.08
C LYS A 75 38.26 6.62 -35.06
N ASN A 76 39.55 6.26 -35.02
CA ASN A 76 40.10 5.20 -35.88
C ASN A 76 39.63 3.81 -35.44
N LYS A 77 39.53 3.56 -34.13
CA LYS A 77 39.05 2.28 -33.58
C LYS A 77 37.55 2.08 -33.82
N ILE A 78 36.76 3.17 -33.72
CA ILE A 78 35.35 3.19 -34.13
C ILE A 78 35.21 2.90 -35.62
N LYS A 79 35.99 3.55 -36.50
CA LYS A 79 35.98 3.25 -37.95
C LYS A 79 36.37 1.82 -38.28
N GLU A 80 37.33 1.25 -37.55
CA GLU A 80 37.74 -0.15 -37.74
C GLU A 80 36.62 -1.11 -37.32
N LEU A 81 35.95 -0.83 -36.21
CA LEU A 81 34.80 -1.59 -35.72
C LEU A 81 33.59 -1.46 -36.63
N GLU A 82 33.29 -0.27 -37.15
CA GLU A 82 32.22 -0.04 -38.14
C GLU A 82 32.50 -0.77 -39.45
N ASN A 83 33.76 -0.83 -39.90
CA ASN A 83 34.16 -1.59 -41.08
C ASN A 83 34.06 -3.10 -40.86
N LYS A 84 34.44 -3.60 -39.67
CA LYS A 84 34.23 -5.00 -39.27
C LYS A 84 32.73 -5.34 -39.22
N LEU A 85 31.91 -4.47 -38.61
CA LEU A 85 30.46 -4.66 -38.56
C LEU A 85 29.82 -4.64 -39.95
N LYS A 86 30.25 -3.73 -40.85
CA LYS A 86 29.79 -3.69 -42.25
C LYS A 86 30.17 -4.94 -43.03
N LEU A 87 31.38 -5.47 -42.84
CA LEU A 87 31.82 -6.73 -43.44
C LEU A 87 30.97 -7.90 -42.95
N THR A 88 30.73 -8.01 -41.63
CA THR A 88 29.88 -9.05 -41.05
C THR A 88 28.43 -8.90 -41.51
N PHE A 89 27.89 -7.68 -41.56
CA PHE A 89 26.53 -7.41 -42.00
C PHE A 89 26.36 -7.69 -43.50
N SER A 90 27.36 -7.38 -44.34
CA SER A 90 27.29 -7.65 -45.79
C SER A 90 27.19 -9.14 -46.12
N GLY A 91 27.85 -10.01 -45.35
CA GLY A 91 27.85 -11.47 -45.51
C GLY A 91 26.58 -12.19 -45.04
N LEU A 92 25.68 -11.51 -44.32
CA LEU A 92 24.41 -12.08 -43.87
C LEU A 92 23.42 -12.23 -45.04
N THR A 93 22.64 -13.30 -45.00
CA THR A 93 21.52 -13.51 -45.93
C THR A 93 20.43 -12.46 -45.69
N LYS A 94 19.55 -12.25 -46.69
CA LYS A 94 18.47 -11.26 -46.61
C LYS A 94 17.55 -11.48 -45.39
N LYS A 95 17.36 -12.73 -44.97
CA LYS A 95 16.54 -13.11 -43.80
C LYS A 95 17.23 -12.73 -42.50
N GLU A 96 18.51 -13.04 -42.35
CA GLU A 96 19.30 -12.72 -41.15
C GLU A 96 19.47 -11.20 -40.95
N LYS A 97 19.58 -10.44 -42.04
CA LYS A 97 19.57 -8.96 -41.99
C LYS A 97 18.26 -8.41 -41.44
N ILE A 98 17.13 -9.00 -41.83
CA ILE A 98 15.79 -8.60 -41.35
C ILE A 98 15.63 -8.96 -39.87
N ASP A 99 16.11 -10.13 -39.46
CA ASP A 99 16.02 -10.58 -38.07
C ASP A 99 16.92 -9.76 -37.14
N TYR A 100 18.09 -9.30 -37.62
CA TYR A 100 18.94 -8.36 -36.90
C TYR A 100 18.28 -6.99 -36.69
N ILE A 101 17.68 -6.42 -37.75
CA ILE A 101 16.97 -5.13 -37.67
C ILE A 101 15.78 -5.21 -36.69
N LYS A 102 15.02 -6.31 -36.72
CA LYS A 102 13.91 -6.53 -35.77
C LYS A 102 14.37 -6.69 -34.33
N ALA A 103 15.55 -7.27 -34.10
CA ALA A 103 16.13 -7.39 -32.76
C ALA A 103 16.62 -6.03 -32.24
N ASP A 104 17.21 -5.21 -33.10
CA ASP A 104 17.68 -3.85 -32.78
C ASP A 104 16.49 -2.93 -32.45
N GLU A 105 15.43 -2.94 -33.28
CA GLU A 105 14.18 -2.21 -33.01
C GLU A 105 13.52 -2.65 -31.68
N LYS A 106 13.64 -3.93 -31.30
CA LYS A 106 13.11 -4.43 -30.03
C LYS A 106 13.94 -3.97 -28.83
N ILE A 107 15.26 -3.83 -28.98
CA ILE A 107 16.17 -3.32 -27.96
C ILE A 107 15.96 -1.81 -27.78
N ASP A 108 15.82 -1.05 -28.86
CA ASP A 108 15.54 0.39 -28.82
C ASP A 108 14.18 0.71 -28.20
N ASN A 109 13.14 -0.08 -28.49
CA ASN A 109 11.82 0.04 -27.86
C ASN A 109 11.86 -0.28 -26.35
N ILE A 110 12.65 -1.26 -25.91
CA ILE A 110 12.84 -1.56 -24.47
C ILE A 110 13.62 -0.43 -23.78
N GLY A 111 14.63 0.14 -24.45
CA GLY A 111 15.41 1.28 -23.96
C GLY A 111 14.56 2.55 -23.81
N THR A 112 13.70 2.86 -24.78
CA THR A 112 12.79 4.02 -24.73
C THR A 112 11.72 3.87 -23.66
N HIS A 113 11.06 2.71 -23.53
CA HIS A 113 10.07 2.49 -22.46
C HIS A 113 10.67 2.53 -21.05
N LYS A 114 11.91 2.06 -20.88
CA LYS A 114 12.62 2.14 -19.59
C LYS A 114 12.98 3.58 -19.22
N ASN A 115 13.33 4.41 -20.21
CA ASN A 115 13.59 5.83 -20.02
C ASN A 115 12.32 6.61 -19.70
N GLU A 116 11.21 6.32 -20.39
CA GLU A 116 9.91 6.95 -20.16
C GLU A 116 9.36 6.65 -18.76
N TYR A 117 9.42 5.38 -18.32
CA TYR A 117 9.02 5.00 -16.96
C TYR A 117 9.83 5.73 -15.89
N LYS A 118 11.16 5.79 -16.04
CA LYS A 118 12.05 6.49 -15.11
C LYS A 118 11.74 7.98 -15.08
N GLN A 119 11.52 8.59 -16.24
CA GLN A 119 11.18 10.01 -16.34
C GLN A 119 9.82 10.32 -15.69
N ASN A 120 8.81 9.47 -15.92
CA ASN A 120 7.49 9.60 -15.30
C ASN A 120 7.57 9.45 -13.77
N TYR A 121 8.34 8.46 -13.27
CA TYR A 121 8.58 8.31 -11.85
C TYR A 121 9.23 9.56 -11.25
N GLU A 122 10.34 10.05 -11.82
CA GLU A 122 11.03 11.23 -11.32
C GLU A 122 10.13 12.48 -11.36
N ASN A 123 9.29 12.63 -12.38
CA ASN A 123 8.32 13.72 -12.46
C ASN A 123 7.30 13.66 -11.32
N VAL A 124 6.70 12.49 -11.06
CA VAL A 124 5.74 12.29 -9.97
C VAL A 124 6.42 12.48 -8.62
N LYS A 125 7.59 11.86 -8.40
CA LYS A 125 8.40 12.00 -7.18
C LYS A 125 8.71 13.46 -6.88
N ASN A 126 9.25 14.20 -7.84
CA ASN A 126 9.57 15.62 -7.67
C ASN A 126 8.31 16.45 -7.38
N THR A 127 7.17 16.09 -7.97
CA THR A 127 5.88 16.73 -7.70
C THR A 127 5.41 16.48 -6.27
N VAL A 128 5.43 15.22 -5.81
CA VAL A 128 5.04 14.82 -4.44
C VAL A 128 5.94 15.51 -3.42
N LEU A 129 7.27 15.41 -3.57
CA LEU A 129 8.23 16.03 -2.65
C LEU A 129 8.09 17.56 -2.61
N ASN A 130 7.83 18.20 -3.76
CA ASN A 130 7.56 19.64 -3.80
C ASN A 130 6.26 20.01 -3.07
N PHE A 131 5.20 19.20 -3.21
CA PHE A 131 3.96 19.43 -2.47
C PHE A 131 4.15 19.23 -0.97
N GLU A 132 4.88 18.20 -0.53
CA GLU A 132 5.21 18.00 0.87
C GLU A 132 6.03 19.17 1.44
N LYS A 133 7.02 19.66 0.69
CA LYS A 133 7.79 20.87 1.05
C LYS A 133 6.89 22.10 1.16
N LYS A 134 5.94 22.28 0.22
CA LYS A 134 4.96 23.37 0.30
C LYS A 134 4.04 23.24 1.51
N LEU A 135 3.58 22.03 1.84
CA LEU A 135 2.78 21.78 3.05
C LEU A 135 3.57 22.11 4.32
N LYS A 136 4.85 21.75 4.39
CA LYS A 136 5.75 22.15 5.47
C LYS A 136 5.85 23.68 5.59
N ASN A 137 6.10 24.37 4.48
CA ASN A 137 6.16 25.83 4.46
C ASN A 137 4.83 26.47 4.88
N ILE A 138 3.68 25.90 4.48
CA ILE A 138 2.36 26.36 4.89
C ILE A 138 2.20 26.24 6.41
N ARG A 139 2.60 25.12 7.02
CA ARG A 139 2.58 24.94 8.48
C ARG A 139 3.46 25.96 9.18
N GLN A 140 4.69 26.16 8.71
CA GLN A 140 5.61 27.16 9.29
C GLN A 140 5.08 28.59 9.16
N ASN A 141 4.46 28.93 8.03
CA ASN A 141 3.83 30.24 7.82
C ASN A 141 2.59 30.42 8.70
N ARG A 142 1.73 29.41 8.78
CA ARG A 142 0.55 29.40 9.66
C ARG A 142 0.98 29.58 11.11
N PHE A 143 1.97 28.79 11.54
CA PHE A 143 2.56 28.88 12.85
C PHE A 143 3.14 30.28 13.14
N SER A 144 3.91 30.85 12.22
CA SER A 144 4.49 32.20 12.35
C SER A 144 3.42 33.31 12.43
N LEU A 145 2.32 33.17 11.69
CA LEU A 145 1.18 34.09 11.76
C LEU A 145 0.44 33.97 13.10
N ILE A 146 0.42 32.77 13.69
CA ILE A 146 -0.21 32.57 14.99
C ILE A 146 0.67 33.08 16.12
N LYS A 147 1.98 32.83 16.01
CA LYS A 147 3.03 33.34 16.91
C LYS A 147 2.95 34.86 17.02
N ASN A 148 2.88 35.57 15.89
CA ASN A 148 2.93 37.03 15.86
C ASN A 148 1.53 37.65 15.78
N LYS A 149 0.92 37.94 16.94
CA LYS A 149 -0.47 38.45 17.02
C LYS A 149 -0.68 39.84 16.40
N GLY A 150 0.38 40.61 16.15
CA GLY A 150 0.32 41.98 15.60
C GLY A 150 0.28 42.09 14.07
N ILE A 151 0.12 40.97 13.34
CA ILE A 151 0.15 40.98 11.88
C ILE A 151 -1.20 41.44 11.29
N GLU A 152 -1.16 42.50 10.47
CA GLU A 152 -2.33 42.95 9.71
C GLU A 152 -2.82 41.88 8.72
N ASN A 153 -4.15 41.81 8.59
CA ASN A 153 -4.87 40.84 7.74
C ASN A 153 -4.57 39.37 8.07
N ARG A 154 -4.25 39.08 9.35
CA ARG A 154 -3.94 37.72 9.82
C ARG A 154 -5.01 36.69 9.43
N ASP A 155 -6.28 36.98 9.68
CA ASP A 155 -7.36 36.02 9.39
C ASP A 155 -7.52 35.73 7.90
N ILE A 156 -7.32 36.75 7.05
CA ILE A 156 -7.32 36.60 5.59
C ILE A 156 -6.14 35.72 5.16
N LYS A 157 -4.95 35.96 5.70
CA LYS A 157 -3.75 35.15 5.43
C LYS A 157 -3.93 33.71 5.89
N LEU A 158 -4.46 33.48 7.10
CA LEU A 158 -4.75 32.14 7.62
C LEU A 158 -5.76 31.40 6.72
N LYS A 159 -6.83 32.07 6.30
CA LYS A 159 -7.82 31.50 5.37
C LYS A 159 -7.18 31.14 4.02
N SER A 160 -6.31 32.00 3.48
CA SER A 160 -5.60 31.71 2.23
C SER A 160 -4.66 30.50 2.33
N LEU A 161 -3.93 30.37 3.45
CA LEU A 161 -3.06 29.23 3.71
C LEU A 161 -3.85 27.93 3.86
N HIS A 162 -5.00 27.97 4.54
CA HIS A 162 -5.88 26.81 4.66
C HIS A 162 -6.43 26.36 3.30
N ASN A 163 -6.87 27.30 2.45
CA ASN A 163 -7.33 26.98 1.09
C ASN A 163 -6.21 26.34 0.25
N LEU A 164 -4.99 26.87 0.35
CA LEU A 164 -3.83 26.33 -0.35
C LEU A 164 -3.44 24.94 0.17
N GLU A 165 -3.52 24.70 1.48
CA GLU A 165 -3.31 23.38 2.08
C GLU A 165 -4.29 22.35 1.53
N ASN A 166 -5.59 22.69 1.51
CA ASN A 166 -6.65 21.84 0.96
C ASN A 166 -6.44 21.57 -0.54
N GLU A 167 -6.05 22.59 -1.32
CA GLU A 167 -5.75 22.42 -2.74
C GLU A 167 -4.60 21.45 -2.97
N ILE A 168 -3.49 21.59 -2.23
CA ILE A 168 -2.33 20.72 -2.35
C ILE A 168 -2.69 19.29 -1.92
N GLN A 169 -3.42 19.12 -0.82
CA GLN A 169 -3.84 17.81 -0.34
C GLN A 169 -4.76 17.12 -1.36
N ASN A 170 -5.69 17.86 -1.98
CA ASN A 170 -6.53 17.34 -3.07
C ASN A 170 -5.71 16.91 -4.29
N ARG A 171 -4.67 17.67 -4.67
CA ARG A 171 -3.79 17.28 -5.78
C ARG A 171 -2.95 16.04 -5.45
N LEU A 172 -2.44 15.93 -4.23
CA LEU A 172 -1.73 14.73 -3.76
C LEU A 172 -2.65 13.50 -3.77
N ASN A 173 -3.88 13.64 -3.29
CA ASN A 173 -4.87 12.56 -3.30
C ASN A 173 -5.16 12.10 -4.74
N LYS A 174 -5.38 13.04 -5.68
CA LYS A 174 -5.57 12.71 -7.10
C LYS A 174 -4.40 11.92 -7.70
N LEU A 175 -3.16 12.24 -7.33
CA LEU A 175 -1.98 11.48 -7.77
C LEU A 175 -1.93 10.08 -7.13
N ALA A 176 -2.28 9.96 -5.87
CA ALA A 176 -2.29 8.69 -5.14
C ALA A 176 -3.39 7.73 -5.65
N LEU A 177 -4.50 8.27 -6.18
CA LEU A 177 -5.66 7.49 -6.62
C LEU A 177 -5.64 7.18 -8.12
N ASN A 178 -4.96 7.99 -8.93
CA ASN A 178 -4.87 7.76 -10.37
C ASN A 178 -4.07 6.47 -10.64
N PRO A 179 -4.61 5.47 -11.35
CA PRO A 179 -3.94 4.20 -11.64
C PRO A 179 -2.54 4.34 -12.28
N GLU A 180 -2.33 5.40 -13.07
CA GLU A 180 -1.04 5.65 -13.74
C GLU A 180 0.03 6.21 -12.79
N THR A 181 -0.38 6.89 -11.72
CA THR A 181 0.53 7.57 -10.78
C THR A 181 0.50 7.00 -9.37
N LYS A 182 -0.42 6.09 -9.06
CA LYS A 182 -0.61 5.49 -7.73
C LYS A 182 0.66 4.80 -7.23
N SER A 183 1.25 3.92 -8.05
CA SER A 183 2.49 3.24 -7.70
C SER A 183 3.64 4.25 -7.50
N PHE A 184 3.80 5.22 -8.40
CA PHE A 184 4.84 6.24 -8.29
C PHE A 184 4.69 7.12 -7.04
N THR A 185 3.45 7.47 -6.70
CA THR A 185 3.14 8.26 -5.50
C THR A 185 3.49 7.47 -4.24
N ARG A 186 3.17 6.18 -4.23
CA ARG A 186 3.51 5.26 -3.14
C ARG A 186 5.03 5.05 -3.01
N MET A 187 5.75 4.92 -4.11
CA MET A 187 7.21 4.85 -4.12
C MET A 187 7.81 6.11 -3.48
N ALA A 188 7.33 7.30 -3.88
CA ALA A 188 7.79 8.58 -3.34
C ALA A 188 7.48 8.73 -1.84
N GLU A 189 6.31 8.25 -1.38
CA GLU A 189 5.92 8.23 0.04
C GLU A 189 6.90 7.38 0.87
N LEU A 190 7.21 6.16 0.42
CA LEU A 190 8.13 5.27 1.13
C LEU A 190 9.57 5.79 1.14
N GLU A 191 10.04 6.41 0.06
CA GLU A 191 11.33 7.11 0.04
C GLU A 191 11.36 8.29 1.03
N ASN A 192 10.27 9.06 1.12
CA ASN A 192 10.17 10.14 2.10
C ASN A 192 10.20 9.60 3.53
N TYR A 193 9.53 8.47 3.80
CA TYR A 193 9.64 7.80 5.10
C TYR A 193 11.06 7.34 5.40
N LYS A 194 11.76 6.74 4.43
CA LYS A 194 13.18 6.37 4.58
C LYS A 194 14.04 7.58 4.95
N LYS A 195 13.82 8.71 4.28
CA LYS A 195 14.51 9.97 4.61
C LYS A 195 14.23 10.42 6.05
N GLN A 196 12.98 10.39 6.48
CA GLN A 196 12.60 10.77 7.85
C GLN A 196 13.17 9.83 8.92
N ILE A 197 13.27 8.53 8.64
CA ILE A 197 13.95 7.56 9.51
C ILE A 197 15.41 7.96 9.71
N ILE A 198 16.12 8.32 8.63
CA ILE A 198 17.53 8.71 8.67
C ILE A 198 17.73 10.04 9.42
N GLU A 199 16.89 11.04 9.13
CA GLU A 199 17.06 12.40 9.66
C GLU A 199 16.57 12.54 11.11
N ASN A 200 15.45 11.91 11.45
CA ASN A 200 14.73 12.18 12.70
C ASN A 200 14.46 10.93 13.54
N ARG A 201 14.68 9.72 13.02
CA ARG A 201 14.24 8.45 13.65
C ARG A 201 12.74 8.44 14.01
N PHE A 202 11.96 9.28 13.35
CA PHE A 202 10.53 9.46 13.54
C PHE A 202 9.89 9.69 12.18
N VAL A 203 8.74 9.07 11.93
CA VAL A 203 8.08 9.09 10.62
C VAL A 203 6.67 9.66 10.74
N LEU A 204 6.37 10.68 9.95
CA LEU A 204 5.05 11.27 9.75
C LEU A 204 4.15 10.35 8.91
N THR A 205 3.70 9.26 9.52
CA THR A 205 2.54 8.49 9.05
C THR A 205 1.23 9.22 9.44
N ASN A 206 0.06 8.63 9.18
CA ASN A 206 -1.24 9.29 9.39
C ASN A 206 -1.45 9.71 10.86
N THR A 207 -1.30 8.79 11.81
CA THR A 207 -1.52 9.03 13.24
C THR A 207 -0.54 10.07 13.80
N PRO A 208 0.80 9.98 13.58
CA PRO A 208 1.73 11.04 13.95
C PRO A 208 1.41 12.40 13.32
N LYS A 209 0.95 12.43 12.06
CA LYS A 209 0.59 13.67 11.36
C LYS A 209 -0.62 14.34 12.00
N GLU A 210 -1.66 13.59 12.36
CA GLU A 210 -2.81 14.11 13.10
C GLU A 210 -2.43 14.64 14.49
N ASN A 211 -1.54 13.91 15.18
CA ASN A 211 -1.03 14.35 16.48
C ASN A 211 -0.23 15.65 16.37
N LEU A 212 0.57 15.80 15.31
CA LEU A 212 1.32 17.03 15.02
C LEU A 212 0.38 18.20 14.72
N ILE A 213 -0.66 18.01 13.90
CA ILE A 213 -1.64 19.05 13.57
C ILE A 213 -2.35 19.53 14.85
N TRP A 214 -2.81 18.59 15.68
CA TRP A 214 -3.42 18.94 16.97
C TRP A 214 -2.44 19.70 17.87
N LEU A 215 -1.18 19.27 17.92
CA LEU A 215 -0.16 19.91 18.74
C LEU A 215 0.11 21.36 18.28
N GLU A 216 0.20 21.58 16.96
CA GLU A 216 0.34 22.91 16.36
C GLU A 216 -0.79 23.84 16.80
N GLU A 217 -2.05 23.38 16.74
CA GLU A 217 -3.21 24.16 17.16
C GLU A 217 -3.19 24.53 18.65
N GLN A 218 -2.71 23.63 19.50
CA GLN A 218 -2.64 23.89 20.94
C GLN A 218 -1.50 24.85 21.29
N ILE A 219 -0.33 24.70 20.64
CA ILE A 219 0.76 25.66 20.76
C ILE A 219 0.28 27.06 20.33
N ALA A 220 -0.45 27.11 19.23
CA ALA A 220 -1.07 28.31 18.70
C ALA A 220 -2.00 29.03 19.70
N LYS A 221 -2.75 28.27 20.52
CA LYS A 221 -3.61 28.81 21.58
C LYS A 221 -2.82 29.29 22.81
N GLY A 222 -1.53 28.95 22.89
CA GLY A 222 -0.67 29.22 24.05
C GLY A 222 -1.12 28.51 25.31
N ASN A 223 -1.84 27.39 25.18
CA ASN A 223 -2.24 26.59 26.34
C ASN A 223 -1.09 25.66 26.75
N PRO A 224 -0.95 25.34 28.05
CA PRO A 224 -0.04 24.28 28.50
C PRO A 224 -0.56 22.93 27.99
N ILE A 225 0.32 22.09 27.46
CA ILE A 225 -0.06 20.87 26.74
C ILE A 225 0.39 19.65 27.54
N LEU A 226 -0.47 18.64 27.65
CA LEU A 226 -0.13 17.34 28.22
C LEU A 226 -0.32 16.23 27.19
N LEU A 227 0.77 15.56 26.83
CA LEU A 227 0.73 14.32 26.06
C LEU A 227 0.82 13.14 27.02
N TYR A 228 -0.18 12.27 27.01
CA TYR A 228 -0.18 11.07 27.85
C TYR A 228 -0.40 9.81 27.04
N GLY A 229 -0.17 8.65 27.64
CA GLY A 229 -0.33 7.35 26.98
C GLY A 229 0.75 6.37 27.45
N ALA A 230 0.72 5.14 26.94
CA ALA A 230 1.65 4.09 27.32
C ALA A 230 3.12 4.44 26.97
N THR A 231 4.06 3.74 27.62
CA THR A 231 5.49 3.81 27.29
C THR A 231 5.72 3.42 25.83
N GLU A 232 6.74 3.95 25.16
CA GLU A 232 7.06 3.62 23.75
C GLU A 232 6.03 4.07 22.68
N THR A 233 5.07 4.93 23.01
CA THR A 233 4.13 5.49 22.00
C THR A 233 4.68 6.70 21.22
N GLY A 234 5.91 7.15 21.52
CA GLY A 234 6.57 8.22 20.78
C GLY A 234 6.21 9.65 21.21
N LYS A 235 5.66 9.85 22.42
CA LYS A 235 5.27 11.18 22.97
C LYS A 235 6.37 12.23 22.88
N SER A 236 7.57 11.91 23.37
CA SER A 236 8.68 12.85 23.43
C SER A 236 9.27 13.12 22.04
N GLU A 237 9.34 12.09 21.19
CA GLU A 237 9.79 12.24 19.80
C GLU A 237 8.83 13.08 18.95
N LEU A 238 7.52 12.96 19.16
CA LEU A 238 6.53 13.84 18.53
C LEU A 238 6.81 15.31 18.85
N VAL A 239 7.17 15.65 20.10
CA VAL A 239 7.46 17.04 20.50
C VAL A 239 8.77 17.53 19.90
N ARG A 240 9.82 16.71 19.91
CA ARG A 240 11.11 17.05 19.27
C ARG A 240 10.93 17.30 17.78
N PHE A 241 10.19 16.40 17.13
CA PHE A 241 9.84 16.52 15.72
C PHE A 241 9.03 17.80 15.45
N ALA A 242 8.00 18.07 16.24
CA ALA A 242 7.19 19.29 16.12
C ALA A 242 8.02 20.57 16.31
N SER A 243 8.97 20.57 17.24
CA SER A 243 9.87 21.71 17.44
C SER A 243 10.70 21.98 16.19
N LYS A 244 11.34 20.96 15.62
CA LYS A 244 12.13 21.10 14.40
C LYS A 244 11.28 21.54 13.20
N GLU A 245 10.07 21.00 13.08
CA GLU A 245 9.18 21.37 11.98
C GLU A 245 8.66 22.80 12.09
N LEU A 246 8.21 23.22 13.28
CA LEU A 246 7.55 24.51 13.50
C LEU A 246 8.52 25.67 13.76
N TYR A 247 9.72 25.39 14.28
CA TYR A 247 10.72 26.39 14.70
C TYR A 247 11.99 26.32 13.86
N ASP A 248 11.87 25.96 12.57
CA ASP A 248 12.97 25.98 11.60
C ASP A 248 14.23 25.20 12.04
N GLY A 249 14.01 23.94 12.42
CA GLY A 249 15.07 23.01 12.82
C GLY A 249 15.55 23.14 14.26
N VAL A 250 14.94 24.03 15.07
CA VAL A 250 15.32 24.23 16.47
C VAL A 250 14.76 23.12 17.37
N ASP A 251 15.63 22.52 18.17
CA ASP A 251 15.25 21.56 19.22
C ASP A 251 14.52 22.23 20.39
N PRO A 252 13.62 21.50 21.09
CA PRO A 252 12.95 22.03 22.27
C PRO A 252 13.92 22.06 23.45
N GLU A 253 13.77 23.07 24.32
CA GLU A 253 14.42 23.04 25.63
C GLU A 253 13.80 21.89 26.43
N THR A 254 14.60 20.91 26.83
CA THR A 254 14.09 19.67 27.44
C THR A 254 14.56 19.54 28.88
N ILE A 255 13.63 19.20 29.77
CA ILE A 255 13.91 18.81 31.16
C ILE A 255 13.42 17.39 31.34
N SER A 256 14.35 16.45 31.55
CA SER A 256 14.02 15.09 31.98
C SER A 256 13.63 15.12 33.46
N CYS A 257 12.35 14.93 33.74
CA CYS A 257 11.82 15.02 35.08
C CYS A 257 12.17 13.75 35.86
N THR A 258 12.83 13.95 36.99
CA THR A 258 13.17 12.91 37.96
C THR A 258 12.95 13.45 39.37
N PRO A 259 12.89 12.61 40.41
CA PRO A 259 12.87 13.09 41.79
C PRO A 259 14.09 13.95 42.16
N ALA A 260 15.21 13.83 41.44
CA ALA A 260 16.41 14.63 41.67
C ALA A 260 16.42 15.99 40.93
N THR A 261 15.45 16.25 40.06
CA THR A 261 15.37 17.50 39.28
C THR A 261 15.08 18.68 40.22
N THR A 262 15.93 19.70 40.18
CA THR A 262 15.87 20.86 41.09
C THR A 262 15.38 22.13 40.39
N LEU A 263 15.03 23.17 41.17
CA LEU A 263 14.63 24.47 40.62
C LEU A 263 15.78 25.15 39.84
N TYR A 264 17.02 24.82 40.16
CA TYR A 264 18.18 25.35 39.43
C TYR A 264 18.22 24.83 37.99
N ASP A 265 17.77 23.61 37.76
CA ASP A 265 17.75 22.98 36.43
C ASP A 265 16.68 23.62 35.56
N ILE A 266 15.57 24.00 36.19
CA ILE A 266 14.43 24.66 35.56
C ILE A 266 14.79 26.12 35.25
N TYR A 267 15.22 26.89 36.25
CA TYR A 267 15.36 28.35 36.11
C TYR A 267 16.78 28.82 35.78
N SER A 268 17.78 28.46 36.59
CA SER A 268 19.14 28.96 36.43
C SER A 268 20.11 28.28 37.38
N ARG A 269 21.36 28.14 36.96
CA ARG A 269 22.47 27.72 37.83
C ARG A 269 23.54 28.80 37.84
N THR A 270 24.00 29.20 39.02
CA THR A 270 25.18 30.07 39.14
C THR A 270 26.43 29.24 38.87
N GLY A 271 27.25 29.68 37.92
CA GLY A 271 28.48 29.01 37.50
C GLY A 271 29.68 29.96 37.49
N LEU A 272 30.86 29.43 37.14
CA LEU A 272 32.08 30.20 36.94
C LEU A 272 32.51 30.08 35.47
N GLU A 273 32.72 31.22 34.82
CA GLU A 273 33.34 31.31 33.49
C GLU A 273 34.48 32.31 33.53
N SER A 274 35.68 31.87 33.13
CA SER A 274 36.91 32.67 33.14
C SER A 274 37.18 33.41 34.46
N GLY A 275 36.86 32.78 35.60
CA GLY A 275 37.06 33.32 36.94
C GLY A 275 35.95 34.27 37.44
N ASN A 276 34.93 34.56 36.62
CA ASN A 276 33.79 35.37 37.01
C ASN A 276 32.56 34.51 37.29
N THR A 277 31.78 34.92 38.30
CA THR A 277 30.48 34.30 38.57
C THR A 277 29.50 34.72 37.47
N VAL A 278 28.92 33.74 36.77
CA VAL A 278 27.94 33.94 35.71
C VAL A 278 26.70 33.10 35.97
N ASP A 279 25.53 33.68 35.82
CA ASP A 279 24.27 32.95 35.91
C ASP A 279 23.96 32.28 34.57
N LYS A 280 24.01 30.96 34.56
CA LYS A 280 23.61 30.15 33.40
C LYS A 280 22.11 29.95 33.42
N LYS A 281 21.47 30.23 32.28
CA LYS A 281 20.03 30.04 32.09
C LYS A 281 19.69 28.55 32.19
N GLY A 282 18.66 28.22 32.95
CA GLY A 282 18.00 26.91 32.91
C GLY A 282 17.05 26.82 31.71
N SER A 283 16.55 25.63 31.43
CA SER A 283 15.76 25.34 30.22
C SER A 283 14.45 26.13 30.15
N TYR A 284 13.77 26.37 31.28
CA TYR A 284 12.57 27.21 31.28
C TYR A 284 12.93 28.67 30.95
N THR A 285 14.00 29.19 31.55
CA THR A 285 14.44 30.57 31.31
C THR A 285 14.86 30.78 29.86
N ASP A 286 15.60 29.85 29.27
CA ASP A 286 15.96 29.96 27.86
C ASP A 286 14.74 29.86 26.94
N ALA A 287 13.82 28.93 27.22
CA ALA A 287 12.59 28.79 26.45
C ALA A 287 11.72 30.06 26.49
N VAL A 288 11.56 30.66 27.66
CA VAL A 288 10.80 31.91 27.86
C VAL A 288 11.44 33.08 27.14
N LEU A 289 12.76 33.25 27.30
CA LEU A 289 13.50 34.39 26.76
C LEU A 289 13.71 34.30 25.24
N ASN A 290 13.62 33.10 24.65
CA ASN A 290 13.83 32.89 23.22
C ASN A 290 12.54 32.49 22.48
N GLY A 291 11.43 32.27 23.18
CA GLY A 291 10.16 31.87 22.56
C GLY A 291 10.27 30.51 21.89
N LYS A 292 10.74 29.50 22.65
CA LYS A 292 10.88 28.10 22.25
C LYS A 292 9.88 27.21 23.01
N ILE A 293 9.72 25.98 22.52
CA ILE A 293 9.06 24.91 23.27
C ILE A 293 9.91 24.53 24.48
N LEU A 294 9.28 24.41 25.65
CA LEU A 294 9.78 23.71 26.82
C LEU A 294 9.10 22.35 26.92
N LEU A 295 9.88 21.28 26.80
CA LEU A 295 9.46 19.90 26.98
C LEU A 295 9.81 19.42 28.40
N MET A 296 8.79 19.18 29.23
CA MET A 296 8.91 18.49 30.51
C MET A 296 8.66 17.00 30.29
N ASP A 297 9.74 16.25 30.11
CA ASP A 297 9.67 14.82 29.81
C ASP A 297 9.46 14.00 31.08
N GLU A 298 8.53 13.05 31.07
CA GLU A 298 8.04 12.31 32.24
C GLU A 298 7.60 13.22 33.40
N PHE A 299 6.81 14.26 33.11
CA PHE A 299 6.44 15.30 34.06
C PHE A 299 5.93 14.77 35.40
N ASN A 300 5.15 13.69 35.40
CA ASN A 300 4.60 13.09 36.62
C ASN A 300 5.63 12.30 37.46
N ASN A 301 6.87 12.18 37.00
CA ASN A 301 8.01 11.69 37.78
C ASN A 301 8.63 12.78 38.67
N LEU A 302 8.30 14.05 38.43
CA LEU A 302 8.73 15.15 39.28
C LEU A 302 7.96 15.14 40.60
N GLU A 303 8.62 15.50 41.71
CA GLU A 303 7.96 15.59 43.02
C GLU A 303 6.77 16.58 43.01
N ASN A 304 5.71 16.24 43.75
CA ASN A 304 4.48 17.04 43.81
C ASN A 304 4.73 18.48 44.28
N SER A 305 5.60 18.66 45.28
CA SER A 305 6.02 19.97 45.81
C SER A 305 6.62 20.85 44.71
N MET A 306 7.51 20.27 43.91
CA MET A 306 8.17 20.92 42.78
C MET A 306 7.19 21.28 41.67
N ARG A 307 6.30 20.36 41.29
CA ARG A 307 5.27 20.63 40.27
C ARG A 307 4.29 21.72 40.68
N LEU A 308 3.84 21.71 41.94
CA LEU A 308 2.98 22.77 42.49
C LEU A 308 3.68 24.12 42.52
N SER A 309 4.97 24.15 42.88
CA SER A 309 5.77 25.38 42.87
C SER A 309 5.92 25.98 41.47
N PHE A 310 5.92 25.12 40.44
CA PHE A 310 6.09 25.52 39.05
C PHE A 310 4.76 25.84 38.34
N LYS A 311 3.62 25.47 38.93
CA LYS A 311 2.28 25.61 38.35
C LYS A 311 1.95 27.01 37.87
N GLU A 312 2.26 27.99 38.69
CA GLU A 312 1.99 29.39 38.35
C GLU A 312 2.77 29.81 37.10
N LYS A 313 3.93 29.21 36.82
CA LYS A 313 4.79 29.54 35.68
C LYS A 313 4.34 28.84 34.41
N TYR A 314 4.10 27.52 34.46
CA TYR A 314 3.70 26.80 33.25
C TYR A 314 2.28 27.12 32.79
N ASN A 315 1.45 27.76 33.63
CA ASN A 315 0.13 28.26 33.23
C ASN A 315 0.17 29.63 32.51
N ARG A 316 1.35 30.24 32.37
CA ARG A 316 1.54 31.56 31.73
C ARG A 316 1.68 31.42 30.22
N LYS A 317 1.30 32.47 29.50
CA LYS A 317 1.27 32.51 28.04
C LYS A 317 2.21 33.57 27.48
N SER A 318 2.51 33.49 26.19
CA SER A 318 3.22 34.58 25.49
C SER A 318 2.53 35.93 25.72
N GLY A 319 3.33 36.93 26.07
CA GLY A 319 2.90 38.27 26.49
C GLY A 319 2.76 38.45 28.01
N ASP A 320 2.63 37.37 28.79
CA ASP A 320 2.60 37.48 30.25
C ASP A 320 3.98 37.87 30.81
N THR A 321 3.97 38.56 31.95
CA THR A 321 5.20 38.81 32.72
C THR A 321 5.38 37.74 33.77
N VAL A 322 6.57 37.15 33.83
CA VAL A 322 6.97 36.16 34.82
C VAL A 322 8.22 36.61 35.55
N ASP A 323 8.24 36.41 36.86
CA ASP A 323 9.47 36.58 37.64
C ASP A 323 10.31 35.30 37.56
N ILE A 324 11.56 35.44 37.13
CA ILE A 324 12.52 34.35 36.97
C ILE A 324 13.65 34.55 38.00
N PRO A 325 13.90 33.56 38.88
CA PRO A 325 15.03 33.63 39.81
C PRO A 325 16.33 34.01 39.09
N ASN A 326 17.11 34.94 39.66
CA ASN A 326 18.36 35.49 39.13
C ASN A 326 18.27 36.31 37.83
N PHE A 327 17.12 36.30 37.13
CA PHE A 327 16.90 37.08 35.90
C PHE A 327 15.82 38.17 36.04
N GLY A 328 15.08 38.18 37.15
CA GLY A 328 14.03 39.15 37.44
C GLY A 328 12.79 38.98 36.56
N LYS A 329 12.04 40.07 36.37
CA LYS A 329 10.83 40.07 35.55
C LYS A 329 11.17 40.00 34.06
N ALA A 330 10.65 38.97 33.39
CA ALA A 330 10.74 38.80 31.95
C ALA A 330 9.35 38.69 31.33
N VAL A 331 9.20 39.22 30.12
CA VAL A 331 7.99 39.01 29.30
C VAL A 331 8.19 37.72 28.50
N ILE A 332 7.23 36.81 28.56
CA ILE A 332 7.27 35.57 27.79
C ILE A 332 7.17 35.91 26.31
N LYS A 333 8.20 35.54 25.54
CA LYS A 333 8.22 35.81 24.09
C LYS A 333 7.16 35.00 23.36
N ASP A 334 6.71 35.56 22.24
CA ASP A 334 5.89 34.84 21.28
C ASP A 334 6.60 33.55 20.85
N GLY A 335 5.82 32.49 20.67
CA GLY A 335 6.32 31.15 20.32
C GLY A 335 6.78 30.32 21.51
N TYR A 336 6.69 30.82 22.74
CA TYR A 336 6.85 29.95 23.90
C TYR A 336 5.68 28.94 23.99
N ALA A 337 6.00 27.68 24.27
CA ALA A 337 5.01 26.65 24.54
C ALA A 337 5.46 25.74 25.68
N PHE A 338 4.58 25.45 26.62
CA PHE A 338 4.82 24.45 27.65
C PHE A 338 4.20 23.12 27.23
N ILE A 339 5.01 22.07 27.12
CA ILE A 339 4.56 20.72 26.76
C ILE A 339 5.11 19.72 27.77
N ALA A 340 4.24 18.92 28.37
CA ALA A 340 4.58 17.86 29.30
C ALA A 340 4.23 16.49 28.70
N THR A 341 5.06 15.49 28.96
CA THR A 341 4.73 14.08 28.70
C THR A 341 4.45 13.37 30.02
N ALA A 342 3.51 12.42 30.04
CA ALA A 342 3.25 11.61 31.23
C ALA A 342 2.84 10.18 30.86
N ASN A 343 3.26 9.23 31.69
CA ASN A 343 2.64 7.90 31.74
C ASN A 343 1.70 7.92 32.95
N LEU A 344 0.40 8.04 32.73
CA LEU A 344 -0.58 8.16 33.82
C LEU A 344 -0.47 6.96 34.77
N LYS A 345 -0.69 7.20 36.06
CA LYS A 345 -0.65 6.15 37.07
C LYS A 345 -1.69 5.09 36.76
N SER A 346 -1.24 3.85 36.74
CA SER A 346 -2.03 2.64 36.57
C SER A 346 -1.47 1.56 37.50
N ASP A 347 -2.07 0.37 37.53
CA ASP A 347 -1.52 -0.77 38.25
C ASP A 347 -0.05 -1.08 37.85
N LYS A 348 0.35 -0.69 36.63
CA LYS A 348 1.71 -0.87 36.08
C LYS A 348 2.68 0.28 36.38
N HIS A 349 2.15 1.43 36.77
CA HIS A 349 2.90 2.65 37.05
C HIS A 349 2.55 3.17 38.45
N SER A 350 2.43 2.26 39.43
CA SER A 350 1.96 2.57 40.78
C SER A 350 2.85 3.58 41.54
N GLU A 351 4.13 3.63 41.19
CA GLU A 351 5.16 4.52 41.71
C GLU A 351 5.12 5.93 41.12
N ARG A 352 4.43 6.12 39.98
CA ARG A 352 4.29 7.43 39.35
C ARG A 352 3.35 8.29 40.16
N ASN A 353 3.66 9.58 40.30
CA ASN A 353 2.77 10.50 40.98
C ASN A 353 1.51 10.74 40.14
N GLU A 354 0.35 10.76 40.78
CA GLU A 354 -0.86 11.23 40.12
C GLU A 354 -0.74 12.72 39.82
N LEU A 355 -1.35 13.15 38.72
CA LEU A 355 -1.59 14.58 38.50
C LEU A 355 -2.59 15.04 39.56
N LEU A 356 -2.19 16.04 40.36
CA LEU A 356 -3.08 16.62 41.35
C LEU A 356 -4.26 17.29 40.65
N GLN A 357 -5.40 17.40 41.32
CA GLN A 357 -6.62 18.00 40.73
C GLN A 357 -6.36 19.41 40.20
N GLU A 358 -5.53 20.17 40.91
CA GLU A 358 -5.08 21.51 40.57
C GLU A 358 -4.33 21.56 39.23
N GLU A 359 -3.51 20.54 38.94
CA GLU A 359 -2.72 20.41 37.71
C GLU A 359 -3.58 19.89 36.56
N ALA A 360 -4.43 18.90 36.83
CA ALA A 360 -5.36 18.34 35.85
C ALA A 360 -6.25 19.45 35.24
N ARG A 361 -6.67 20.43 36.04
CA ARG A 361 -7.42 21.60 35.57
C ARG A 361 -6.65 22.47 34.57
N VAL A 362 -5.33 22.52 34.64
CA VAL A 362 -4.49 23.30 33.70
C VAL A 362 -4.49 22.64 32.32
N PHE A 363 -4.48 21.30 32.28
CA PHE A 363 -4.42 20.54 31.03
C PHE A 363 -5.79 20.09 30.50
N ALA A 364 -6.89 20.41 31.18
CA ALA A 364 -8.21 19.84 30.92
C ALA A 364 -8.70 20.01 29.46
N THR A 365 -8.31 21.11 28.82
CA THR A 365 -8.69 21.44 27.43
C THR A 365 -7.57 21.24 26.41
N SER A 366 -6.39 20.81 26.86
CA SER A 366 -5.16 20.74 26.07
C SER A 366 -4.34 19.49 26.43
N ASN A 367 -5.03 18.36 26.58
CA ASN A 367 -4.43 17.06 26.74
C ASN A 367 -4.78 16.15 25.56
N LYS A 368 -3.88 15.23 25.23
CA LYS A 368 -4.10 14.22 24.19
C LYS A 368 -3.41 12.92 24.55
N GLU A 369 -4.16 11.82 24.38
CA GLU A 369 -3.61 10.47 24.44
C GLU A 369 -2.86 10.18 23.14
N VAL A 370 -1.60 9.77 23.24
CA VAL A 370 -0.78 9.30 22.14
C VAL A 370 -0.75 7.77 22.21
N LYS A 371 -1.48 7.14 21.30
CA LYS A 371 -1.59 5.69 21.16
C LYS A 371 -0.44 5.12 20.30
N TYR A 372 -0.27 3.81 20.32
CA TYR A 372 0.61 3.13 19.36
C TYR A 372 0.04 3.27 17.95
N GLN A 373 0.93 3.44 16.96
CA GLN A 373 0.58 3.57 15.53
C GLN A 373 -0.06 2.29 14.99
N ASP A 374 -0.96 2.40 14.01
CA ASP A 374 -1.67 1.25 13.44
C ASP A 374 -0.76 0.26 12.70
N ASP A 375 -1.25 -0.96 12.48
CA ASP A 375 -0.51 -2.05 11.86
C ASP A 375 0.08 -1.66 10.50
N TYR A 376 -0.72 -1.02 9.65
CA TYR A 376 -0.28 -0.58 8.32
C TYR A 376 0.76 0.55 8.39
N GLU A 377 0.72 1.40 9.40
CA GLU A 377 1.72 2.46 9.59
C GLU A 377 3.07 1.89 10.02
N LEU A 378 3.04 0.94 10.97
CA LEU A 378 4.22 0.21 11.41
C LEU A 378 4.84 -0.59 10.27
N TYR A 379 4.00 -1.24 9.46
CA TYR A 379 4.43 -1.97 8.28
C TYR A 379 5.14 -1.05 7.28
N ASP A 380 4.57 0.13 6.98
CA ASP A 380 5.18 1.10 6.08
C ASP A 380 6.53 1.62 6.58
N ILE A 381 6.65 1.84 7.89
CA ILE A 381 7.91 2.25 8.53
C ILE A 381 8.96 1.15 8.37
N LEU A 382 8.58 -0.11 8.59
CA LEU A 382 9.49 -1.24 8.38
C LEU A 382 9.90 -1.37 6.92
N LEU A 383 8.95 -1.33 5.97
CA LEU A 383 9.24 -1.36 4.53
C LEU A 383 10.24 -0.27 4.13
N ALA A 384 9.98 0.98 4.55
CA ALA A 384 10.85 2.10 4.27
C ALA A 384 12.28 1.86 4.77
N SER A 385 12.45 1.21 5.92
CA SER A 385 13.77 0.93 6.49
C SER A 385 14.67 0.06 5.59
N PHE A 386 14.10 -0.78 4.73
CA PHE A 386 14.84 -1.68 3.83
C PHE A 386 15.08 -1.13 2.42
N ILE A 387 14.65 0.10 2.12
CA ILE A 387 14.89 0.74 0.82
C ILE A 387 16.34 1.19 0.72
N ASN A 388 16.99 0.83 -0.40
CA ASN A 388 18.35 1.21 -0.76
C ASN A 388 18.33 2.51 -1.60
N THR A 389 19.52 3.11 -1.80
CA THR A 389 19.65 4.37 -2.55
C THR A 389 19.40 4.25 -4.05
N ASP A 390 19.39 3.02 -4.59
CA ASP A 390 19.19 2.72 -6.01
C ASP A 390 17.76 2.24 -6.34
N ASN A 391 16.80 2.46 -5.44
CA ASN A 391 15.40 2.01 -5.53
C ASN A 391 15.24 0.48 -5.55
N THR A 392 16.25 -0.26 -5.13
CA THR A 392 16.11 -1.67 -4.75
C THR A 392 15.83 -1.78 -3.24
N THR A 393 15.48 -2.99 -2.80
CA THR A 393 15.31 -3.29 -1.38
C THR A 393 16.20 -4.45 -0.98
N ALA A 394 16.46 -4.57 0.33
CA ALA A 394 17.08 -5.76 0.90
C ALA A 394 16.08 -6.93 1.11
N LEU A 395 14.81 -6.75 0.74
CA LEU A 395 13.73 -7.71 0.98
C LEU A 395 13.47 -8.57 -0.25
N SER A 396 13.06 -9.81 0.01
CA SER A 396 12.36 -10.65 -0.96
C SER A 396 10.84 -10.46 -0.89
N TYR A 397 10.10 -11.01 -1.86
CA TYR A 397 8.63 -10.99 -1.87
C TYR A 397 8.04 -11.61 -0.60
N ASP A 398 8.56 -12.76 -0.17
CA ASP A 398 8.11 -13.48 1.03
C ASP A 398 8.37 -12.66 2.31
N ASP A 399 9.49 -11.94 2.37
CA ASP A 399 9.80 -11.07 3.50
C ASP A 399 8.76 -9.95 3.64
N ALA A 400 8.42 -9.30 2.54
CA ALA A 400 7.46 -8.20 2.51
C ALA A 400 6.01 -8.66 2.72
N GLU A 401 5.59 -9.79 2.13
CA GLU A 401 4.21 -10.28 2.19
C GLU A 401 3.90 -11.07 3.48
N ASN A 402 4.88 -11.80 4.03
CA ASN A 402 4.64 -12.73 5.14
C ASN A 402 5.45 -12.41 6.40
N VAL A 403 6.78 -12.19 6.30
CA VAL A 403 7.64 -12.03 7.48
C VAL A 403 7.37 -10.71 8.22
N LEU A 404 7.43 -9.58 7.52
CA LEU A 404 7.23 -8.27 8.14
C LEU A 404 5.81 -8.07 8.69
N PRO A 405 4.72 -8.49 7.99
CA PRO A 405 3.37 -8.39 8.55
C PRO A 405 3.18 -9.22 9.81
N ASN A 406 3.80 -10.40 9.89
CA ASN A 406 3.78 -11.20 11.10
C ASN A 406 4.58 -10.58 12.25
N LEU A 407 5.71 -9.91 11.95
CA LEU A 407 6.44 -9.13 12.96
C LEU A 407 5.56 -8.00 13.51
N VAL A 408 4.87 -7.25 12.64
CA VAL A 408 3.95 -6.19 13.04
C VAL A 408 2.84 -6.74 13.95
N LYS A 409 2.19 -7.84 13.54
CA LYS A 409 1.12 -8.48 14.33
C LYS A 409 1.61 -8.97 15.69
N ALA A 410 2.81 -9.56 15.75
CA ALA A 410 3.41 -9.98 17.00
C ALA A 410 3.62 -8.78 17.94
N ILE A 411 4.15 -7.68 17.41
CA ILE A 411 4.44 -6.49 18.20
C ILE A 411 3.16 -5.79 18.65
N LYS A 412 2.12 -5.81 17.82
CA LYS A 412 0.79 -5.36 18.21
C LYS A 412 0.23 -6.15 19.37
N LYS A 413 0.35 -7.49 19.34
CA LYS A 413 -0.03 -8.33 20.48
C LYS A 413 0.80 -8.06 21.74
N ILE A 414 2.08 -7.72 21.60
CA ILE A 414 2.91 -7.27 22.73
C ILE A 414 2.40 -5.93 23.29
N GLN A 415 2.10 -4.96 22.43
CA GLN A 415 1.57 -3.65 22.82
C GLN A 415 0.23 -3.77 23.52
N GLU A 416 -0.70 -4.56 22.97
CA GLU A 416 -2.01 -4.83 23.58
C GLU A 416 -1.87 -5.55 24.95
N GLY A 417 -0.89 -6.45 25.08
CA GLY A 417 -0.60 -7.15 26.34
C GLY A 417 -0.04 -6.21 27.40
N TYR A 418 0.59 -5.12 26.97
CA TYR A 418 1.05 -4.03 27.81
C TYR A 418 -0.04 -3.00 28.13
N THR A 419 -1.08 -2.86 27.30
CA THR A 419 -2.22 -1.94 27.57
C THR A 419 -3.43 -2.59 28.23
N ASP A 420 -3.30 -3.85 28.69
CA ASP A 420 -4.35 -4.60 29.40
C ASP A 420 -5.59 -4.91 28.55
N THR A 421 -5.41 -5.00 27.24
CA THR A 421 -6.51 -5.19 26.27
C THR A 421 -6.53 -6.60 25.66
N LEU A 422 -6.03 -7.65 26.35
CA LEU A 422 -5.77 -8.94 25.69
C LEU A 422 -6.27 -10.25 26.34
N ASP A 423 -6.35 -11.21 25.42
CA ASP A 423 -6.91 -12.54 25.38
C ASP A 423 -6.17 -13.58 26.26
N ASN A 424 -6.91 -14.51 26.87
CA ASN A 424 -6.39 -15.46 27.88
C ASN A 424 -5.40 -16.51 27.34
N LYS A 425 -5.11 -16.51 26.03
CA LYS A 425 -4.34 -17.55 25.31
C LYS A 425 -2.86 -17.66 25.74
N TYR A 426 -2.24 -16.53 26.08
CA TYR A 426 -0.79 -16.45 26.34
C TYR A 426 -0.44 -16.47 27.84
N GLY A 427 -1.47 -16.38 28.69
CA GLY A 427 -1.36 -16.46 30.14
C GLY A 427 -1.10 -17.89 30.64
N ASP A 428 -0.82 -18.00 31.93
CA ASP A 428 -0.40 -19.25 32.57
C ASP A 428 -1.53 -20.32 32.52
N MET A 429 -1.39 -21.34 31.67
CA MET A 429 -2.32 -22.47 31.49
C MET A 429 -2.32 -23.45 32.69
N GLY A 430 -2.33 -22.94 33.92
CA GLY A 430 -2.19 -23.79 35.12
C GLY A 430 -2.91 -23.35 36.38
N LYS A 431 -3.40 -22.10 36.48
CA LYS A 431 -4.12 -21.65 37.68
C LYS A 431 -5.30 -20.79 37.30
N ILE A 432 -6.49 -21.25 37.70
CA ILE A 432 -7.73 -20.48 37.76
C ILE A 432 -7.54 -19.36 38.80
N SER A 433 -6.79 -18.34 38.43
CA SER A 433 -6.59 -17.11 39.16
C SER A 433 -7.25 -16.02 38.32
N LYS A 434 -8.26 -15.35 38.86
CA LYS A 434 -9.05 -14.29 38.22
C LYS A 434 -8.26 -13.03 37.83
N LYS A 435 -6.92 -13.06 37.83
CA LYS A 435 -6.06 -11.95 37.39
C LYS A 435 -5.49 -12.30 36.02
N GLN A 436 -5.95 -11.59 34.98
CA GLN A 436 -5.34 -11.62 33.64
C GLN A 436 -3.82 -11.44 33.76
N THR A 437 -3.05 -12.27 33.07
CA THR A 437 -1.59 -12.11 32.98
C THR A 437 -1.29 -10.99 31.99
N THR A 438 -0.80 -9.87 32.49
CA THR A 438 -0.51 -8.66 31.72
C THR A 438 0.98 -8.38 31.73
N LEU A 439 1.54 -7.79 30.66
CA LEU A 439 2.96 -7.41 30.63
C LEU A 439 3.22 -6.25 31.59
N GLY A 440 4.27 -6.37 32.40
CA GLY A 440 4.62 -5.36 33.41
C GLY A 440 5.58 -4.27 32.91
N LYS A 441 6.64 -4.66 32.20
CA LYS A 441 7.77 -3.78 31.82
C LYS A 441 8.18 -3.92 30.35
N LEU A 442 8.10 -5.11 29.76
CA LEU A 442 8.55 -5.36 28.39
C LEU A 442 7.49 -4.91 27.37
N VAL A 443 7.82 -3.91 26.54
CA VAL A 443 6.99 -3.46 25.41
C VAL A 443 7.87 -2.95 24.27
N LEU A 444 7.37 -3.00 23.03
CA LEU A 444 8.12 -2.62 21.83
C LEU A 444 7.35 -1.56 21.03
N GLY A 445 7.94 -0.36 20.92
CA GLY A 445 7.47 0.70 20.01
C GLY A 445 8.18 0.69 18.66
N ALA A 446 7.87 1.68 17.83
CA ALA A 446 8.44 1.84 16.49
C ALA A 446 9.97 1.96 16.47
N GLY A 447 10.56 2.63 17.46
CA GLY A 447 12.02 2.74 17.58
C GLY A 447 12.70 1.39 17.83
N ASN A 448 12.17 0.61 18.77
CA ASN A 448 12.68 -0.73 19.07
C ASN A 448 12.50 -1.69 17.88
N MET A 449 11.37 -1.58 17.17
CA MET A 449 11.12 -2.28 15.91
C MET A 449 12.18 -2.00 14.85
N LEU A 450 12.48 -0.72 14.60
CA LEU A 450 13.50 -0.34 13.64
C LEU A 450 14.86 -0.90 14.04
N ASN A 451 15.22 -0.90 15.32
CA ASN A 451 16.47 -1.48 15.80
C ASN A 451 16.55 -3.00 15.53
N LEU A 452 15.44 -3.74 15.64
CA LEU A 452 15.41 -5.19 15.39
C LEU A 452 15.73 -5.55 13.93
N VAL A 453 15.39 -4.67 12.98
CA VAL A 453 15.58 -4.90 11.54
C VAL A 453 16.74 -4.12 10.93
N SER A 454 17.22 -3.08 11.63
CA SER A 454 18.27 -2.20 11.14
C SER A 454 19.56 -2.97 10.84
N GLY A 455 20.18 -2.69 9.69
CA GLY A 455 21.44 -3.31 9.31
C GLY A 455 21.34 -4.68 8.64
N TYR A 456 20.13 -5.24 8.45
CA TYR A 456 19.94 -6.51 7.75
C TYR A 456 20.55 -6.56 6.35
N GLU A 457 20.62 -5.42 5.64
CA GLU A 457 21.23 -5.35 4.30
C GLU A 457 22.66 -5.93 4.26
N ALA A 458 23.45 -5.72 5.32
CA ALA A 458 24.80 -6.26 5.44
C ALA A 458 24.85 -7.78 5.70
N TYR A 459 23.72 -8.38 6.07
CA TYR A 459 23.57 -9.78 6.47
C TYR A 459 22.68 -10.60 5.52
N LYS A 460 21.98 -9.97 4.56
CA LYS A 460 21.03 -10.64 3.66
C LYS A 460 21.59 -11.81 2.87
N TYR A 461 22.90 -11.85 2.62
CA TYR A 461 23.58 -12.95 1.94
C TYR A 461 24.10 -14.04 2.88
N LYS A 462 23.99 -13.83 4.20
CA LYS A 462 24.51 -14.74 5.25
C LYS A 462 23.40 -15.45 6.00
N MET A 463 22.23 -14.85 6.11
CA MET A 463 21.08 -15.39 6.82
C MET A 463 19.79 -14.78 6.28
N SER A 464 18.67 -15.48 6.48
CA SER A 464 17.33 -14.99 6.16
C SER A 464 16.87 -13.89 7.13
N LEU A 465 15.86 -13.11 6.75
CA LEU A 465 15.32 -12.05 7.60
C LEU A 465 14.73 -12.58 8.92
N PRO A 466 13.95 -13.69 8.93
CA PRO A 466 13.49 -14.29 10.18
C PRO A 466 14.65 -14.67 11.12
N GLU A 467 15.74 -15.24 10.59
CA GLU A 467 16.92 -15.59 11.38
C GLU A 467 17.61 -14.35 11.96
N TYR A 468 17.73 -13.28 11.17
CA TYR A 468 18.30 -12.01 11.63
C TYR A 468 17.47 -11.39 12.76
N ILE A 469 16.15 -11.34 12.57
CA ILE A 469 15.21 -10.87 13.61
C ILE A 469 15.34 -11.72 14.87
N ASN A 470 15.39 -13.05 14.74
CA ASN A 470 15.54 -13.97 15.87
C ASN A 470 16.84 -13.73 16.66
N GLN A 471 17.96 -13.47 15.99
CA GLN A 471 19.23 -13.15 16.65
C GLN A 471 19.16 -11.86 17.45
N ASN A 472 18.58 -10.81 16.87
CA ASN A 472 18.41 -9.53 17.56
C ASN A 472 17.41 -9.67 18.71
N PHE A 473 16.29 -10.38 18.49
CA PHE A 473 15.24 -10.56 19.49
C PHE A 473 15.68 -11.43 20.68
N LYS A 474 16.59 -12.39 20.46
CA LYS A 474 17.22 -13.17 21.55
C LYS A 474 17.83 -12.26 22.61
N THR A 475 18.43 -11.14 22.22
CA THR A 475 18.99 -10.17 23.19
C THR A 475 17.91 -9.48 24.02
N VAL A 476 16.73 -9.24 23.44
CA VAL A 476 15.58 -8.65 24.13
C VAL A 476 15.02 -9.61 25.17
N VAL A 477 14.77 -10.88 24.79
CA VAL A 477 14.17 -11.89 25.68
C VAL A 477 15.15 -12.37 26.75
N SER A 478 16.45 -12.33 26.51
CA SER A 478 17.46 -12.70 27.51
C SER A 478 17.83 -11.56 28.47
N PHE A 479 17.33 -10.34 28.25
CA PHE A 479 17.66 -9.20 29.11
C PHE A 479 16.98 -9.34 30.48
N LYS A 480 17.79 -9.67 31.50
CA LYS A 480 17.33 -10.01 32.86
C LYS A 480 16.67 -8.87 33.63
N GLU A 481 16.75 -7.64 33.13
CA GLU A 481 16.01 -6.50 33.66
C GLU A 481 14.50 -6.59 33.43
N TYR A 482 14.06 -7.41 32.48
CA TYR A 482 12.65 -7.71 32.28
C TYR A 482 12.21 -8.89 33.16
N PRO A 483 11.02 -8.83 33.78
CA PRO A 483 10.48 -9.95 34.54
C PRO A 483 10.44 -11.23 33.72
N GLU A 484 10.74 -12.38 34.32
CA GLU A 484 10.71 -13.67 33.61
C GLU A 484 9.36 -13.92 32.94
N ASN A 485 8.24 -13.66 33.62
CA ASN A 485 6.89 -13.80 33.05
C ASN A 485 6.69 -12.94 31.79
N ASP A 486 7.23 -11.72 31.74
CA ASP A 486 7.15 -10.86 30.55
C ASP A 486 7.95 -11.46 29.40
N ARG A 487 9.17 -11.94 29.69
CA ARG A 487 10.07 -12.56 28.71
C ARG A 487 9.43 -13.84 28.14
N GLU A 488 8.81 -14.67 28.98
CA GLU A 488 8.07 -15.86 28.57
C GLU A 488 6.86 -15.51 27.69
N TYR A 489 6.03 -14.56 28.13
CA TYR A 489 4.83 -14.15 27.42
C TYR A 489 5.14 -13.62 26.01
N VAL A 490 6.14 -12.75 25.90
CA VAL A 490 6.56 -12.21 24.61
C VAL A 490 7.25 -13.24 23.73
N ALA A 491 8.03 -14.16 24.30
CA ALA A 491 8.58 -15.28 23.53
C ALA A 491 7.48 -16.18 22.93
N LYS A 492 6.40 -16.45 23.70
CA LYS A 492 5.23 -17.20 23.20
C LYS A 492 4.53 -16.48 22.04
N ILE A 493 4.30 -15.16 22.16
CA ILE A 493 3.72 -14.35 21.07
C ILE A 493 4.59 -14.44 19.83
N MET A 494 5.90 -14.16 19.95
CA MET A 494 6.81 -14.20 18.80
C MET A 494 6.82 -15.57 18.12
N ARG A 495 6.76 -16.65 18.91
CA ARG A 495 6.67 -18.02 18.39
C ARG A 495 5.40 -18.30 17.64
N ASP A 496 4.26 -17.83 18.13
CA ASP A 496 2.97 -17.95 17.43
C ASP A 496 2.96 -17.30 16.04
N PHE A 497 3.74 -16.24 15.85
CA PHE A 497 3.93 -15.55 14.58
C PHE A 497 5.16 -16.02 13.79
N GLY A 498 5.73 -17.18 14.13
CA GLY A 498 6.76 -17.87 13.36
C GLY A 498 8.22 -17.49 13.67
N PHE A 499 8.45 -16.65 14.69
CA PHE A 499 9.79 -16.30 15.16
C PHE A 499 10.25 -17.26 16.27
N LEU A 500 11.55 -17.30 16.59
CA LEU A 500 12.12 -18.14 17.66
C LEU A 500 11.86 -19.66 17.55
N MET A 501 11.38 -20.16 16.40
CA MET A 501 11.01 -21.57 16.21
C MET A 501 12.18 -22.56 16.42
N ASN A 502 13.40 -22.12 16.13
CA ASN A 502 14.63 -22.93 16.21
C ASN A 502 15.57 -22.48 17.34
N ILE A 503 15.06 -21.74 18.33
CA ILE A 503 15.85 -21.28 19.48
C ILE A 503 15.39 -22.07 20.71
N ASP A 504 16.33 -22.76 21.35
CA ASP A 504 16.09 -23.47 22.60
C ASP A 504 15.80 -22.48 23.74
N GLU A 505 14.85 -22.80 24.62
CA GLU A 505 14.44 -21.91 25.73
C GLU A 505 15.61 -21.54 26.65
N SER A 506 16.57 -22.45 26.84
CA SER A 506 17.76 -22.18 27.65
C SER A 506 18.64 -21.08 27.06
N GLU A 507 18.65 -20.92 25.73
CA GLU A 507 19.45 -19.90 25.06
C GLU A 507 18.92 -18.48 25.27
N ILE A 508 17.63 -18.35 25.53
CA ILE A 508 16.95 -17.08 25.85
C ILE A 508 16.70 -16.92 27.36
N GLY A 509 17.26 -17.81 28.17
CA GLY A 509 17.15 -17.75 29.63
C GLY A 509 15.73 -17.95 30.14
N LEU A 510 14.98 -18.86 29.51
CA LEU A 510 13.66 -19.33 29.91
C LEU A 510 13.73 -20.80 30.37
N LYS A 511 12.70 -21.26 31.08
CA LYS A 511 12.60 -22.66 31.53
C LYS A 511 12.33 -23.59 30.34
N PRO A 512 12.82 -24.84 30.35
CA PRO A 512 12.49 -25.83 29.31
C PRO A 512 10.98 -26.02 29.14
N ASN A 513 10.54 -26.29 27.91
CA ASN A 513 9.14 -26.57 27.53
C ASN A 513 8.18 -25.37 27.71
N THR A 514 8.70 -24.17 28.00
CA THR A 514 7.85 -22.97 28.17
C THR A 514 7.18 -22.56 26.86
N LEU A 515 7.79 -22.91 25.72
CA LEU A 515 7.31 -22.55 24.39
C LEU A 515 6.59 -23.70 23.69
N ASP A 516 6.40 -24.84 24.35
CA ASP A 516 5.69 -26.00 23.81
C ASP A 516 4.23 -25.64 23.48
N GLY A 517 3.76 -26.06 22.30
CA GLY A 517 2.40 -25.79 21.82
C GLY A 517 2.21 -24.44 21.14
N PHE A 518 3.26 -23.60 21.05
CA PHE A 518 3.28 -22.35 20.28
C PHE A 518 4.11 -22.52 19.00
N GLY A 519 3.67 -21.91 17.89
CA GLY A 519 4.33 -22.04 16.58
C GLY A 519 3.44 -22.50 15.43
N ALA A 520 2.36 -21.76 15.16
CA ALA A 520 1.40 -22.10 14.09
C ALA A 520 1.92 -21.78 12.68
N GLN A 521 2.93 -20.91 12.55
CA GLN A 521 3.46 -20.44 11.28
C GLN A 521 4.95 -20.75 11.17
N ILE A 522 5.39 -21.20 10.00
CA ILE A 522 6.79 -21.52 9.72
C ILE A 522 7.21 -20.72 8.50
N PHE A 523 8.21 -19.86 8.66
CA PHE A 523 8.80 -19.11 7.56
C PHE A 523 9.74 -19.98 6.73
N ASN A 524 9.89 -19.63 5.45
CA ASN A 524 10.91 -20.20 4.61
C ASN A 524 12.27 -19.58 4.95
N ASN A 525 13.07 -20.23 5.78
CA ASN A 525 14.39 -19.73 6.19
C ASN A 525 15.48 -19.86 5.11
N LYS A 526 15.12 -20.06 3.84
CA LYS A 526 16.10 -20.04 2.75
C LYS A 526 16.63 -18.63 2.59
N ILE A 527 17.95 -18.49 2.57
CA ILE A 527 18.63 -17.24 2.20
C ILE A 527 18.21 -16.92 0.77
N ASN A 528 17.29 -15.95 0.63
CA ASN A 528 16.83 -15.51 -0.68
C ASN A 528 17.70 -14.34 -1.14
N GLN A 529 18.34 -14.49 -2.31
CA GLN A 529 19.18 -13.46 -2.91
C GLN A 529 18.39 -12.50 -3.80
N GLU A 530 17.12 -12.81 -4.07
CA GLU A 530 16.24 -11.95 -4.86
C GLU A 530 15.91 -10.68 -4.08
N THR A 531 16.21 -9.54 -4.70
CA THR A 531 15.87 -8.21 -4.19
C THR A 531 14.65 -7.69 -4.92
N LEU A 532 13.65 -7.18 -4.20
CA LEU A 532 12.54 -6.48 -4.82
C LEU A 532 12.94 -5.09 -5.30
N LEU A 533 12.40 -4.70 -6.45
CA LEU A 533 12.35 -3.30 -6.86
C LEU A 533 11.31 -2.55 -6.03
N LEU A 534 11.57 -1.27 -5.77
CA LEU A 534 10.64 -0.42 -5.03
C LEU A 534 9.24 -0.38 -5.65
N LYS A 535 9.12 -0.51 -6.98
CA LYS A 535 7.83 -0.61 -7.67
C LYS A 535 7.03 -1.84 -7.21
N GLU A 536 7.67 -3.00 -7.18
CA GLU A 536 7.04 -4.27 -6.81
C GLU A 536 6.57 -4.23 -5.36
N LEU A 537 7.33 -3.54 -4.49
CA LEU A 537 6.96 -3.29 -3.10
C LEU A 537 5.65 -2.51 -2.95
N THR A 538 5.29 -1.67 -3.94
CA THR A 538 4.04 -0.88 -3.88
C THR A 538 2.78 -1.69 -4.14
N GLU A 539 2.92 -2.88 -4.72
CA GLU A 539 1.81 -3.78 -5.05
C GLU A 539 1.48 -4.72 -3.87
N ILE A 540 2.39 -4.80 -2.89
CA ILE A 540 2.26 -5.61 -1.68
C ILE A 540 1.46 -4.80 -0.63
N ASP A 541 0.30 -5.31 -0.23
CA ASP A 541 -0.61 -4.67 0.72
C ASP A 541 -1.27 -5.68 1.69
N PRO A 542 -0.49 -6.30 2.59
CA PRO A 542 -0.96 -7.35 3.49
C PRO A 542 -1.98 -6.88 4.53
N PHE A 543 -2.10 -5.56 4.74
CA PHE A 543 -3.05 -4.94 5.66
C PHE A 543 -4.24 -4.25 4.94
N GLY A 544 -4.26 -4.23 3.61
CA GLY A 544 -5.36 -3.66 2.83
C GLY A 544 -5.48 -2.13 2.89
N LYS A 545 -4.39 -1.40 3.19
CA LYS A 545 -4.38 0.07 3.29
C LYS A 545 -4.85 0.76 2.01
N ASN A 546 -4.46 0.22 0.86
CA ASN A 546 -4.86 0.78 -0.44
C ASN A 546 -6.35 0.59 -0.70
N LYS A 547 -6.97 -0.45 -0.12
CA LYS A 547 -8.42 -0.67 -0.17
C LYS A 547 -9.16 0.27 0.79
N LEU A 548 -8.66 0.42 2.02
CA LEU A 548 -9.23 1.35 3.01
C LEU A 548 -9.30 2.80 2.50
N LYS A 549 -8.26 3.30 1.82
CA LYS A 549 -8.26 4.65 1.22
C LYS A 549 -9.25 4.80 0.07
N GLU A 550 -9.49 3.74 -0.70
CA GLU A 550 -10.48 3.73 -1.78
C GLU A 550 -11.91 3.70 -1.20
N ASP A 551 -12.12 2.98 -0.09
CA ASP A 551 -13.40 2.87 0.61
C ASP A 551 -13.77 4.17 1.37
N GLU A 552 -12.82 4.82 2.07
CA GLU A 552 -13.05 6.08 2.82
C GLU A 552 -13.47 7.25 1.92
N GLU A 553 -13.02 7.30 0.67
CA GLU A 553 -13.41 8.35 -0.29
C GLU A 553 -14.78 8.08 -0.93
N LEU A 554 -15.11 6.79 -1.14
CA LEU A 554 -16.46 6.35 -1.52
C LEU A 554 -17.49 6.77 -0.45
N ASP A 555 -17.15 6.62 0.83
CA ASP A 555 -17.98 7.07 1.96
C ASP A 555 -18.01 8.62 2.07
N GLY A 556 -16.88 9.29 1.82
CA GLY A 556 -16.80 10.76 1.79
C GLY A 556 -17.64 11.40 0.68
N LEU A 557 -17.88 10.70 -0.43
CA LEU A 557 -18.77 11.08 -1.52
C LEU A 557 -20.26 10.82 -1.22
N LEU A 558 -20.57 9.98 -0.23
CA LEU A 558 -21.94 9.53 0.08
C LEU A 558 -22.60 10.23 1.27
N GLY A 559 -21.91 11.14 1.95
CA GLY A 559 -22.47 11.96 3.02
C GLY A 559 -22.48 11.25 4.38
N GLN A 560 -22.10 12.01 5.41
CA GLN A 560 -22.01 11.53 6.79
C GLN A 560 -23.41 11.25 7.35
N ASP A 561 -23.72 9.97 7.60
CA ASP A 561 -24.61 9.59 8.69
C ASP A 561 -24.02 8.35 9.41
N GLU A 562 -23.75 8.58 10.70
CA GLU A 562 -23.56 7.60 11.78
C GLU A 562 -22.28 6.72 11.80
N LYS A 563 -21.27 7.22 12.54
CA LYS A 563 -20.26 6.37 13.22
C LYS A 563 -20.81 5.90 14.57
N ASN A 564 -20.66 4.61 14.90
CA ASN A 564 -20.26 4.15 16.24
C ASN A 564 -19.85 2.65 16.31
N GLU A 565 -18.73 2.45 17.03
CA GLU A 565 -18.27 1.32 17.86
C GLU A 565 -17.74 -0.01 17.27
N GLU A 566 -16.52 -0.36 17.73
CA GLU A 566 -15.72 -1.57 17.48
C GLU A 566 -16.18 -2.77 18.34
N THR A 567 -16.18 -3.99 17.78
CA THR A 567 -15.32 -5.15 18.15
C THR A 567 -15.85 -6.50 17.61
N GLU A 568 -14.89 -7.30 17.12
CA GLU A 568 -14.82 -8.77 16.97
C GLU A 568 -15.93 -9.58 16.25
N THR A 569 -15.50 -10.19 15.13
CA THR A 569 -16.10 -11.32 14.41
C THR A 569 -17.62 -11.27 14.20
N LYS A 570 -18.08 -10.50 13.21
CA LYS A 570 -19.38 -10.76 12.57
C LYS A 570 -19.27 -10.73 11.06
N SER A 571 -19.71 -11.83 10.46
CA SER A 571 -20.12 -11.96 9.07
C SER A 571 -20.86 -10.72 8.59
N PHE A 572 -20.63 -10.33 7.33
CA PHE A 572 -21.46 -9.43 6.53
C PHE A 572 -22.92 -9.41 7.01
N SER A 573 -23.35 -8.28 7.60
CA SER A 573 -24.68 -8.10 8.20
C SER A 573 -25.70 -7.50 7.23
N GLY A 574 -25.33 -7.30 5.96
CA GLY A 574 -26.28 -6.94 4.91
C GLY A 574 -27.26 -8.07 4.62
N GLU A 575 -28.49 -7.74 4.20
CA GLU A 575 -29.45 -8.74 3.68
C GLU A 575 -28.75 -9.62 2.63
N LYS A 576 -28.71 -10.93 2.88
CA LYS A 576 -28.03 -11.92 2.02
C LYS A 576 -28.92 -12.47 0.90
N SER A 577 -30.00 -11.77 0.60
CA SER A 577 -30.96 -12.16 -0.42
C SER A 577 -31.51 -10.93 -1.12
N ILE A 578 -31.89 -11.11 -2.39
CA ILE A 578 -32.72 -10.14 -3.13
C ILE A 578 -34.12 -10.72 -3.28
N SER A 579 -35.13 -9.88 -3.04
CA SER A 579 -36.52 -10.18 -3.34
C SER A 579 -37.12 -8.99 -4.10
N THR A 580 -37.42 -9.16 -5.38
CA THR A 580 -37.95 -8.06 -6.22
C THR A 580 -38.92 -8.57 -7.28
N LYS A 581 -39.68 -7.67 -7.92
CA LYS A 581 -40.70 -8.02 -8.91
C LYS A 581 -40.29 -7.64 -10.32
N PHE A 582 -40.44 -8.58 -11.25
CA PHE A 582 -40.38 -8.32 -12.68
C PHE A 582 -41.74 -8.62 -13.30
N GLY A 583 -42.45 -7.58 -13.77
CA GLY A 583 -43.85 -7.72 -14.16
C GLY A 583 -44.71 -8.25 -13.01
N ASN A 584 -45.33 -9.42 -13.20
CA ASN A 584 -46.14 -10.12 -12.19
C ASN A 584 -45.37 -11.21 -11.42
N GLU A 585 -44.10 -11.45 -11.75
CA GLU A 585 -43.26 -12.51 -11.16
C GLU A 585 -42.44 -11.96 -9.99
N GLN A 586 -42.38 -12.72 -8.88
CA GLN A 586 -41.49 -12.45 -7.76
C GLN A 586 -40.17 -13.21 -7.96
N ILE A 587 -39.07 -12.49 -8.07
CA ILE A 587 -37.73 -13.04 -8.20
C ILE A 587 -37.05 -13.00 -6.82
N ASN A 588 -36.62 -14.17 -6.35
CA ASN A 588 -35.91 -14.34 -5.09
C ASN A 588 -34.54 -14.98 -5.35
N ILE A 589 -33.46 -14.31 -4.98
CA ILE A 589 -32.10 -14.81 -5.13
C ILE A 589 -31.44 -14.84 -3.76
N ASP A 590 -31.07 -16.03 -3.29
CA ASP A 590 -30.29 -16.23 -2.06
C ASP A 590 -28.80 -16.22 -2.40
N ILE A 591 -28.13 -15.14 -2.00
CA ILE A 591 -26.72 -14.91 -2.32
C ILE A 591 -25.83 -15.84 -1.51
N GLU A 592 -26.16 -16.08 -0.25
CA GLU A 592 -25.36 -16.97 0.60
C GLU A 592 -25.41 -18.40 0.09
N LYS A 593 -26.60 -18.88 -0.29
CA LYS A 593 -26.75 -20.17 -0.94
C LYS A 593 -25.95 -20.22 -2.23
N ARG A 594 -26.05 -19.18 -3.08
CA ARG A 594 -25.39 -19.15 -4.38
C ARG A 594 -23.86 -19.14 -4.28
N VAL A 595 -23.30 -18.37 -3.34
CA VAL A 595 -21.85 -18.33 -3.07
C VAL A 595 -21.35 -19.68 -2.58
N ASN A 596 -22.14 -20.38 -1.75
CA ASN A 596 -21.78 -21.72 -1.28
C ASN A 596 -21.78 -22.75 -2.41
N GLU A 597 -22.83 -22.78 -3.25
CA GLU A 597 -22.91 -23.67 -4.42
C GLU A 597 -21.70 -23.48 -5.35
N LEU A 598 -21.39 -22.23 -5.72
CA LEU A 598 -20.25 -21.91 -6.57
C LEU A 598 -18.91 -22.23 -5.91
N SER A 599 -18.79 -22.03 -4.60
CA SER A 599 -17.56 -22.37 -3.87
C SER A 599 -17.23 -23.86 -3.94
N GLU A 600 -18.24 -24.73 -3.82
CA GLU A 600 -18.01 -26.17 -3.95
C GLU A 600 -17.67 -26.56 -5.39
N GLN A 601 -18.28 -25.91 -6.38
CA GLN A 601 -17.90 -26.09 -7.78
C GLN A 601 -16.46 -25.66 -8.06
N TYR A 602 -16.02 -24.50 -7.57
CA TYR A 602 -14.68 -23.98 -7.87
C TYR A 602 -13.56 -24.74 -7.17
N LYS A 603 -13.81 -25.37 -6.02
CA LYS A 603 -12.83 -26.27 -5.39
C LYS A 603 -12.39 -27.41 -6.31
N GLU A 604 -13.29 -27.91 -7.16
CA GLU A 604 -12.99 -28.99 -8.10
C GLU A 604 -12.30 -28.47 -9.37
N LEU A 605 -12.60 -27.23 -9.78
CA LEU A 605 -12.12 -26.65 -11.04
C LEU A 605 -10.80 -25.88 -10.88
N ILE A 606 -10.48 -25.38 -9.69
CA ILE A 606 -9.38 -24.45 -9.46
C ILE A 606 -8.45 -24.99 -8.37
N PRO A 607 -7.18 -25.30 -8.70
CA PRO A 607 -6.17 -25.68 -7.71
C PRO A 607 -5.99 -24.57 -6.67
N ASN A 608 -5.87 -24.94 -5.39
CA ASN A 608 -5.69 -24.00 -4.27
C ASN A 608 -6.79 -22.92 -4.17
N PHE A 609 -8.03 -23.25 -4.56
CA PHE A 609 -9.17 -22.35 -4.43
C PHE A 609 -9.40 -21.92 -2.96
N ASN A 610 -9.35 -20.62 -2.71
CA ASN A 610 -9.60 -20.05 -1.39
C ASN A 610 -11.08 -19.64 -1.24
N LYS A 611 -11.88 -20.53 -0.64
CA LYS A 611 -13.31 -20.30 -0.38
C LYS A 611 -13.59 -19.04 0.43
N ASN A 612 -12.76 -18.73 1.43
CA ASN A 612 -12.97 -17.57 2.30
C ASN A 612 -12.74 -16.26 1.54
N LYS A 613 -11.66 -16.19 0.74
CA LYS A 613 -11.38 -15.04 -0.14
C LYS A 613 -12.52 -14.83 -1.14
N PHE A 614 -12.93 -15.91 -1.83
CA PHE A 614 -14.00 -15.85 -2.82
C PHE A 614 -15.33 -15.39 -2.20
N SER A 615 -15.73 -15.97 -1.07
CA SER A 615 -16.99 -15.63 -0.40
C SER A 615 -17.00 -14.17 0.06
N LYS A 616 -15.88 -13.69 0.61
CA LYS A 616 -15.72 -12.29 1.02
C LYS A 616 -15.90 -11.34 -0.17
N GLN A 617 -15.21 -11.60 -1.29
CA GLN A 617 -15.33 -10.81 -2.53
C GLN A 617 -16.77 -10.81 -3.08
N CYS A 618 -17.49 -11.96 -3.00
CA CYS A 618 -18.88 -12.07 -3.45
C CYS A 618 -19.83 -11.19 -2.64
N PHE A 619 -19.70 -11.18 -1.31
CA PHE A 619 -20.57 -10.35 -0.47
C PHE A 619 -20.22 -8.86 -0.58
N GLU A 620 -18.95 -8.51 -0.73
CA GLU A 620 -18.51 -7.13 -0.98
C GLU A 620 -19.09 -6.58 -2.30
N ILE A 621 -18.92 -7.30 -3.41
CA ILE A 621 -19.43 -6.85 -4.71
C ILE A 621 -20.96 -6.79 -4.75
N PHE A 622 -21.61 -7.73 -4.08
CA PHE A 622 -23.07 -7.75 -3.95
C PHE A 622 -23.56 -6.55 -3.14
N GLY A 623 -22.95 -6.31 -1.98
CA GLY A 623 -23.31 -5.23 -1.06
C GLY A 623 -23.27 -3.85 -1.74
N ARG A 624 -22.14 -3.51 -2.39
CA ARG A 624 -21.99 -2.21 -3.06
C ARG A 624 -22.90 -2.02 -4.28
N ASN A 625 -23.34 -3.11 -4.92
CA ASN A 625 -24.14 -3.05 -6.15
C ASN A 625 -25.63 -3.37 -5.95
N LYS A 626 -26.06 -3.71 -4.73
CA LYS A 626 -27.41 -4.24 -4.44
C LYS A 626 -28.54 -3.44 -5.11
N GLN A 627 -28.54 -2.12 -4.96
CA GLN A 627 -29.60 -1.27 -5.54
C GLN A 627 -29.61 -1.31 -7.09
N ASN A 628 -28.43 -1.35 -7.71
CA ASN A 628 -28.32 -1.48 -9.16
C ASN A 628 -28.76 -2.88 -9.61
N ILE A 629 -28.42 -3.92 -8.87
CA ILE A 629 -28.87 -5.29 -9.13
C ILE A 629 -30.39 -5.37 -9.07
N GLU A 630 -31.01 -4.83 -8.01
CA GLU A 630 -32.46 -4.82 -7.84
C GLU A 630 -33.16 -4.02 -8.95
N ARG A 631 -32.58 -2.92 -9.41
CA ARG A 631 -33.08 -2.19 -10.57
C ARG A 631 -32.98 -3.03 -11.84
N ASP A 632 -31.82 -3.61 -12.12
CA ASP A 632 -31.57 -4.35 -13.34
C ASP A 632 -32.44 -5.63 -13.39
N ILE A 633 -32.71 -6.27 -12.25
CA ILE A 633 -33.70 -7.35 -12.14
C ILE A 633 -35.13 -6.83 -12.43
N ARG A 634 -35.54 -5.68 -11.88
CA ARG A 634 -36.87 -5.10 -12.13
C ARG A 634 -37.10 -4.68 -13.57
N GLU A 635 -36.05 -4.21 -14.24
CA GLU A 635 -36.14 -3.67 -15.59
C GLU A 635 -35.93 -4.72 -16.68
N VAL A 636 -35.09 -5.73 -16.40
CA VAL A 636 -34.63 -6.70 -17.41
C VAL A 636 -35.08 -8.13 -17.09
N GLY A 637 -35.41 -8.43 -15.84
CA GLY A 637 -35.93 -9.74 -15.43
C GLY A 637 -34.86 -10.79 -15.15
N PHE A 638 -33.62 -10.38 -14.86
CA PHE A 638 -32.56 -11.33 -14.45
C PHE A 638 -32.99 -12.10 -13.20
N ASN A 639 -32.86 -13.42 -13.20
CA ASN A 639 -33.37 -14.26 -12.11
C ASN A 639 -32.29 -15.11 -11.44
N ASN A 640 -31.02 -14.95 -11.82
CA ASN A 640 -29.91 -15.63 -11.18
C ASN A 640 -28.60 -14.82 -11.28
N ILE A 641 -27.60 -15.21 -10.47
CA ILE A 641 -26.29 -14.56 -10.35
C ILE A 641 -25.18 -15.60 -10.48
N LEU A 642 -24.13 -15.25 -11.23
CA LEU A 642 -22.87 -15.98 -11.30
C LEU A 642 -21.76 -15.11 -10.72
N PHE A 643 -20.92 -15.68 -9.87
CA PHE A 643 -19.70 -15.05 -9.39
C PHE A 643 -18.49 -15.78 -9.96
N THR A 644 -17.56 -15.07 -10.59
CA THR A 644 -16.32 -15.64 -11.14
C THR A 644 -15.12 -15.25 -10.29
N PRO A 645 -14.21 -16.17 -9.93
CA PRO A 645 -13.00 -15.86 -9.18
C PRO A 645 -11.89 -15.24 -10.05
N ASP A 646 -10.95 -14.52 -9.43
CA ASP A 646 -9.80 -13.88 -10.10
C ASP A 646 -8.93 -14.88 -10.89
N ASN A 647 -8.83 -16.11 -10.41
CA ASN A 647 -7.99 -17.17 -10.94
C ASN A 647 -8.78 -18.24 -11.72
N LEU A 648 -9.92 -17.86 -12.31
CA LEU A 648 -10.66 -18.75 -13.20
C LEU A 648 -9.76 -19.16 -14.39
N PRO A 649 -9.57 -20.46 -14.68
CA PRO A 649 -8.78 -20.91 -15.83
C PRO A 649 -9.32 -20.34 -17.15
N ASN A 650 -8.46 -20.27 -18.17
CA ASN A 650 -8.92 -19.96 -19.53
C ASN A 650 -9.93 -21.02 -20.02
N SER A 651 -10.72 -20.68 -21.04
CA SER A 651 -11.81 -21.53 -21.52
C SER A 651 -11.36 -22.94 -21.96
N GLN A 652 -10.14 -23.09 -22.48
CA GLN A 652 -9.58 -24.40 -22.84
C GLN A 652 -9.30 -25.26 -21.60
N ASP A 653 -8.50 -24.76 -20.66
CA ASP A 653 -8.13 -25.48 -19.44
C ASP A 653 -9.36 -25.76 -18.56
N LEU A 654 -10.31 -24.82 -18.53
CA LEU A 654 -11.57 -24.97 -17.82
C LEU A 654 -12.40 -26.10 -18.44
N ASN A 655 -12.52 -26.13 -19.77
CA ASN A 655 -13.24 -27.18 -20.48
C ASN A 655 -12.63 -28.56 -20.21
N ASP A 656 -11.30 -28.69 -20.32
CA ASP A 656 -10.61 -29.97 -20.14
C ASP A 656 -10.82 -30.52 -18.71
N LYS A 657 -10.84 -29.63 -17.72
CA LYS A 657 -11.17 -30.00 -16.34
C LYS A 657 -12.63 -30.41 -16.16
N ILE A 658 -13.59 -29.68 -16.75
CA ILE A 658 -15.00 -30.04 -16.62
C ILE A 658 -15.27 -31.40 -17.29
N VAL A 659 -14.65 -31.66 -18.45
CA VAL A 659 -14.71 -32.97 -19.12
C VAL A 659 -14.12 -34.06 -18.23
N ALA A 660 -12.95 -33.85 -17.63
CA ALA A 660 -12.34 -34.81 -16.71
C ALA A 660 -13.20 -35.12 -15.47
N LEU A 661 -14.03 -34.17 -15.02
CA LEU A 661 -14.95 -34.34 -13.89
C LEU A 661 -16.28 -35.01 -14.28
N ASN A 662 -16.65 -35.01 -15.57
CA ASN A 662 -17.93 -35.51 -16.06
C ASN A 662 -17.71 -36.70 -17.04
N ASN A 663 -17.77 -37.92 -16.52
CA ASN A 663 -17.46 -39.16 -17.27
C ASN A 663 -18.34 -39.44 -18.52
N ASP A 664 -19.42 -38.69 -18.73
CA ASP A 664 -20.32 -38.79 -19.87
C ASP A 664 -20.33 -37.54 -20.77
N TRP A 665 -19.41 -36.60 -20.53
CA TRP A 665 -18.98 -35.57 -21.47
C TRP A 665 -17.78 -36.08 -22.27
N ASN A 666 -17.83 -36.01 -23.60
CA ASN A 666 -16.60 -36.05 -24.38
C ASN A 666 -16.03 -34.63 -24.53
N GLU A 667 -14.75 -34.55 -24.90
CA GLU A 667 -14.07 -33.29 -25.21
C GLU A 667 -14.97 -32.41 -26.13
N THR A 668 -15.29 -31.19 -25.69
CA THR A 668 -16.02 -30.17 -26.47
C THR A 668 -15.56 -30.19 -27.92
N TYR A 669 -16.48 -30.20 -28.88
CA TYR A 669 -16.09 -30.08 -30.29
C TYR A 669 -15.65 -28.65 -30.55
N LEU A 670 -14.42 -28.43 -30.21
CA LEU A 670 -13.57 -27.40 -30.73
C LEU A 670 -13.22 -27.91 -32.12
N GLY A 671 -14.06 -27.64 -33.13
CA GLY A 671 -13.84 -28.14 -34.49
C GLY A 671 -12.43 -27.82 -34.99
N ASP A 672 -11.99 -28.35 -36.13
CA ASP A 672 -10.62 -28.08 -36.63
C ASP A 672 -10.29 -26.57 -36.72
N ASN A 673 -11.34 -25.74 -36.84
CA ASN A 673 -11.29 -24.28 -36.76
C ASN A 673 -10.86 -23.69 -35.40
N PHE A 674 -11.05 -24.41 -34.29
CA PHE A 674 -10.64 -24.02 -32.95
C PHE A 674 -9.18 -24.44 -32.68
N LYS A 675 -8.79 -25.65 -33.10
CA LYS A 675 -7.43 -26.18 -32.94
C LYS A 675 -6.40 -25.50 -33.86
N ASN A 676 -6.83 -25.00 -35.03
CA ASN A 676 -5.95 -24.38 -36.04
C ASN A 676 -6.24 -22.89 -36.30
N ALA A 677 -6.91 -22.18 -35.38
CA ALA A 677 -7.18 -20.74 -35.47
C ALA A 677 -7.89 -20.30 -36.79
N GLY A 678 -8.88 -21.06 -37.26
CA GLY A 678 -9.71 -20.74 -38.43
C GLY A 678 -10.65 -19.56 -38.19
N SER A 679 -11.97 -19.77 -38.31
CA SER A 679 -12.98 -18.73 -37.97
C SER A 679 -12.88 -18.23 -36.52
N PHE A 680 -12.22 -18.99 -35.63
CA PHE A 680 -11.97 -18.65 -34.22
C PHE A 680 -10.69 -17.83 -33.98
N GLY A 681 -9.78 -17.67 -34.95
CA GLY A 681 -8.55 -16.89 -34.76
C GLY A 681 -8.79 -15.40 -34.41
N SER A 682 -10.03 -14.93 -34.53
CA SER A 682 -10.48 -13.58 -34.18
C SER A 682 -11.33 -13.51 -32.89
N VAL A 683 -11.61 -14.65 -32.24
CA VAL A 683 -12.33 -14.71 -30.97
C VAL A 683 -11.33 -14.51 -29.85
N LYS A 684 -11.54 -13.48 -29.02
CA LYS A 684 -10.71 -13.15 -27.86
C LYS A 684 -11.57 -13.20 -26.60
N GLU A 685 -10.95 -13.59 -25.49
CA GLU A 685 -11.52 -13.48 -24.15
C GLU A 685 -10.71 -12.49 -23.31
N PRO A 686 -11.34 -11.74 -22.40
CA PRO A 686 -10.62 -10.90 -21.46
C PRO A 686 -9.83 -11.80 -20.49
N VAL A 687 -8.71 -11.28 -19.98
CA VAL A 687 -7.93 -11.97 -18.93
C VAL A 687 -8.81 -12.13 -17.68
N SER A 688 -8.76 -13.30 -17.02
CA SER A 688 -9.60 -13.60 -15.86
C SER A 688 -9.49 -12.53 -14.78
N GLY A 689 -10.62 -12.18 -14.17
CA GLY A 689 -10.72 -11.27 -13.04
C GLY A 689 -12.01 -11.54 -12.28
N PHE A 690 -12.05 -11.16 -11.00
CA PHE A 690 -13.25 -11.32 -10.19
C PHE A 690 -14.42 -10.53 -10.79
N GLY A 691 -15.59 -11.13 -10.80
CA GLY A 691 -16.77 -10.52 -11.40
C GLY A 691 -18.06 -11.13 -10.89
N MET A 692 -19.12 -10.32 -10.93
CA MET A 692 -20.49 -10.76 -10.67
C MET A 692 -21.34 -10.50 -11.91
N VAL A 693 -22.11 -11.50 -12.31
CA VAL A 693 -22.83 -11.54 -13.58
C VAL A 693 -24.28 -11.90 -13.31
N LEU A 694 -25.22 -10.98 -13.57
CA LEU A 694 -26.65 -11.31 -13.58
C LEU A 694 -26.98 -12.02 -14.88
N TYR A 695 -27.81 -13.05 -14.84
CA TYR A 695 -28.22 -13.77 -16.04
C TYR A 695 -29.63 -14.37 -15.90
N HIS A 696 -30.19 -14.80 -17.02
CA HIS A 696 -31.44 -15.57 -17.06
C HIS A 696 -31.16 -17.07 -17.02
N ASN A 697 -31.67 -17.76 -16.00
CA ASN A 697 -31.54 -19.21 -15.80
C ASN A 697 -32.74 -19.99 -16.40
N VAL A 698 -33.05 -19.73 -17.67
CA VAL A 698 -34.08 -20.47 -18.41
C VAL A 698 -33.47 -21.13 -19.64
N GLN A 699 -33.96 -22.32 -20.01
CA GLN A 699 -33.55 -22.99 -21.24
C GLN A 699 -33.95 -22.14 -22.46
N ASN A 700 -35.16 -21.57 -22.45
CA ASN A 700 -35.73 -20.83 -23.58
C ASN A 700 -35.88 -19.32 -23.29
N LEU A 701 -35.26 -18.53 -24.17
CA LEU A 701 -35.15 -17.08 -24.26
C LEU A 701 -35.69 -16.53 -25.60
N ALA A 702 -36.40 -17.35 -26.40
CA ALA A 702 -36.89 -16.95 -27.72
C ALA A 702 -37.80 -15.70 -27.64
N ASP A 703 -38.56 -15.59 -26.56
CA ASP A 703 -39.47 -14.48 -26.30
C ASP A 703 -38.83 -13.36 -25.44
N ASN A 704 -37.53 -13.44 -25.13
CA ASN A 704 -36.85 -12.42 -24.33
C ASN A 704 -36.67 -11.13 -25.16
N PRO A 705 -37.13 -9.96 -24.66
CA PRO A 705 -37.02 -8.68 -25.38
C PRO A 705 -35.59 -8.31 -25.79
N ILE A 706 -34.58 -8.79 -25.06
CA ILE A 706 -33.17 -8.51 -25.34
C ILE A 706 -32.70 -9.24 -26.61
N LEU A 707 -33.16 -10.47 -26.83
CA LEU A 707 -32.82 -11.23 -28.02
C LEU A 707 -33.27 -10.49 -29.29
N ASN A 708 -34.48 -9.93 -29.25
CA ASN A 708 -34.98 -9.12 -30.35
C ASN A 708 -34.14 -7.87 -30.58
N ALA A 709 -33.63 -7.24 -29.52
CA ALA A 709 -32.82 -6.03 -29.59
C ALA A 709 -31.36 -6.25 -30.06
N THR A 710 -30.87 -7.49 -30.04
CA THR A 710 -29.49 -7.85 -30.42
C THR A 710 -29.41 -8.67 -31.71
N LYS A 711 -30.56 -8.95 -32.34
CA LYS A 711 -30.64 -9.76 -33.56
C LYS A 711 -29.96 -9.08 -34.74
N ASN A 712 -29.13 -9.83 -35.48
CA ASN A 712 -28.32 -9.36 -36.62
C ASN A 712 -27.29 -8.28 -36.27
N GLU A 713 -27.04 -8.02 -34.99
CA GLU A 713 -26.09 -7.01 -34.55
C GLU A 713 -24.74 -7.65 -34.18
N SER A 714 -23.65 -6.94 -34.48
CA SER A 714 -22.30 -7.29 -34.05
C SER A 714 -21.92 -6.50 -32.80
N ILE A 715 -20.85 -6.91 -32.11
CA ILE A 715 -20.37 -6.12 -30.96
C ILE A 715 -19.90 -4.72 -31.38
N LEU A 716 -19.37 -4.56 -32.60
CA LEU A 716 -19.00 -3.26 -33.17
C LEU A 716 -20.20 -2.34 -33.31
N SER A 717 -21.33 -2.86 -33.82
CA SER A 717 -22.55 -2.06 -34.01
C SER A 717 -23.25 -1.74 -32.69
N LEU A 718 -23.27 -2.68 -31.74
CA LEU A 718 -23.87 -2.46 -30.41
C LEU A 718 -23.08 -1.47 -29.55
N THR A 719 -21.76 -1.48 -29.65
CA THR A 719 -20.88 -0.60 -28.85
C THR A 719 -20.56 0.73 -29.55
N ASN A 720 -20.79 0.83 -30.86
CA ASN A 720 -20.32 1.92 -31.71
C ASN A 720 -18.81 2.16 -31.57
N LYS A 721 -18.02 1.07 -31.47
CA LYS A 721 -16.55 1.09 -31.35
C LYS A 721 -15.91 0.43 -32.57
N THR A 722 -14.66 0.77 -32.82
CA THR A 722 -13.81 0.13 -33.83
C THR A 722 -13.17 -1.15 -33.30
N GLN A 723 -12.65 -1.97 -34.21
CA GLN A 723 -11.88 -3.18 -33.88
C GLN A 723 -10.75 -2.91 -32.89
N THR A 724 -9.96 -1.87 -33.16
CA THR A 724 -8.80 -1.48 -32.35
C THR A 724 -9.20 -1.06 -30.93
N GLU A 725 -10.31 -0.33 -30.78
CA GLU A 725 -10.79 0.09 -29.46
C GLU A 725 -11.28 -1.09 -28.62
N ILE A 726 -11.98 -2.04 -29.24
CA ILE A 726 -12.40 -3.27 -28.56
C ILE A 726 -11.18 -4.11 -28.16
N ASP A 727 -10.18 -4.24 -29.06
CA ASP A 727 -8.93 -4.93 -28.74
C ASP A 727 -8.18 -4.28 -27.56
N GLN A 728 -8.18 -2.96 -27.46
CA GLN A 728 -7.62 -2.24 -26.31
C GLN A 728 -8.41 -2.48 -25.01
N ILE A 729 -9.75 -2.54 -25.07
CA ILE A 729 -10.60 -2.86 -23.92
C ILE A 729 -10.29 -4.26 -23.40
N ILE A 730 -10.12 -5.24 -24.29
CA ILE A 730 -9.72 -6.63 -23.94
C ILE A 730 -8.34 -6.64 -23.29
N LEU A 731 -7.35 -6.00 -23.91
CA LEU A 731 -5.97 -5.96 -23.40
C LEU A 731 -5.87 -5.30 -22.03
N LYS A 732 -6.70 -4.28 -21.78
CA LYS A 732 -6.77 -3.56 -20.49
C LYS A 732 -7.69 -4.24 -19.47
N ASN A 733 -8.26 -5.40 -19.79
CA ASN A 733 -9.26 -6.11 -18.97
C ASN A 733 -10.43 -5.20 -18.53
N GLN A 734 -10.90 -4.35 -19.43
CA GLN A 734 -12.01 -3.42 -19.19
C GLN A 734 -13.36 -4.05 -19.59
N GLU A 735 -14.45 -3.58 -18.98
CA GLU A 735 -15.80 -4.05 -19.30
C GLU A 735 -16.23 -3.55 -20.68
N LEU A 736 -16.77 -4.47 -21.49
CA LEU A 736 -17.38 -4.12 -22.76
C LEU A 736 -18.90 -4.08 -22.60
N ASP A 737 -19.39 -2.95 -22.11
CA ASP A 737 -20.80 -2.66 -21.97
C ASP A 737 -21.36 -1.98 -23.24
N PHE A 738 -22.62 -2.25 -23.53
CA PHE A 738 -23.39 -1.58 -24.58
C PHE A 738 -24.83 -1.32 -24.14
N TYR A 739 -25.54 -0.48 -24.90
CA TYR A 739 -26.93 -0.14 -24.62
C TYR A 739 -27.85 -0.73 -25.67
N ILE A 740 -28.88 -1.43 -25.22
CA ILE A 740 -29.99 -1.93 -26.05
C ILE A 740 -31.26 -1.15 -25.70
N THR A 741 -32.24 -1.17 -26.61
CA THR A 741 -33.54 -0.53 -26.35
C THR A 741 -34.61 -1.60 -26.15
N ILE A 742 -35.27 -1.60 -24.99
CA ILE A 742 -36.40 -2.47 -24.64
C ILE A 742 -37.56 -1.56 -24.24
N ASP A 743 -38.73 -1.69 -24.87
CA ASP A 743 -39.92 -0.87 -24.57
C ASP A 743 -39.64 0.64 -24.46
N ASN A 744 -38.85 1.17 -25.42
CA ASN A 744 -38.38 2.56 -25.48
C ASN A 744 -37.46 3.01 -24.32
N LYS A 745 -36.95 2.08 -23.51
CA LYS A 745 -35.94 2.34 -22.48
C LYS A 745 -34.58 1.82 -22.92
N LYS A 746 -33.54 2.64 -22.72
CA LYS A 746 -32.15 2.21 -22.91
C LYS A 746 -31.69 1.43 -21.69
N VAL A 747 -31.32 0.18 -21.91
CA VAL A 747 -30.83 -0.75 -20.89
C VAL A 747 -29.36 -1.04 -21.17
N LYS A 748 -28.53 -0.94 -20.13
CA LYS A 748 -27.10 -1.25 -20.21
C LYS A 748 -26.89 -2.75 -20.01
N THR A 749 -26.20 -3.42 -20.93
CA THR A 749 -25.96 -4.86 -20.91
C THR A 749 -24.51 -5.18 -21.32
N SER A 750 -24.07 -6.39 -21.01
CA SER A 750 -22.85 -7.02 -21.49
C SER A 750 -23.13 -8.44 -22.00
N GLY A 751 -22.13 -9.08 -22.60
CA GLY A 751 -22.19 -10.48 -23.01
C GLY A 751 -21.44 -11.43 -22.07
N LEU A 752 -21.92 -12.68 -22.02
CA LEU A 752 -21.16 -13.78 -21.42
C LEU A 752 -19.91 -14.11 -22.25
N THR A 753 -18.83 -14.40 -21.54
CA THR A 753 -17.62 -15.06 -22.06
C THR A 753 -17.83 -16.56 -22.22
N ILE A 754 -16.92 -17.23 -22.94
CA ILE A 754 -16.96 -18.70 -23.09
C ILE A 754 -16.67 -19.36 -21.74
N SER A 755 -15.71 -18.85 -20.97
CA SER A 755 -15.45 -19.34 -19.61
C SER A 755 -16.68 -19.23 -18.70
N GLU A 756 -17.40 -18.11 -18.69
CA GLU A 756 -18.63 -17.96 -17.91
C GLU A 756 -19.72 -18.94 -18.37
N TYR A 757 -19.90 -19.12 -19.68
CA TYR A 757 -20.84 -20.10 -20.22
C TYR A 757 -20.50 -21.53 -19.77
N LEU A 758 -19.23 -21.92 -19.80
CA LEU A 758 -18.80 -23.25 -19.36
C LEU A 758 -19.06 -23.48 -17.86
N VAL A 759 -18.87 -22.45 -17.02
CA VAL A 759 -19.24 -22.52 -15.61
C VAL A 759 -20.75 -22.71 -15.46
N LEU A 760 -21.57 -21.96 -16.19
CA LEU A 760 -23.04 -22.10 -16.18
C LEU A 760 -23.51 -23.46 -16.68
N GLN A 761 -22.88 -24.00 -17.72
CA GLN A 761 -23.18 -25.32 -18.26
C GLN A 761 -22.97 -26.41 -17.18
N ASN A 762 -21.82 -26.35 -16.48
CA ASN A 762 -21.49 -27.30 -15.43
C ASN A 762 -22.41 -27.14 -14.20
N ASP A 763 -22.70 -25.89 -13.81
CA ASP A 763 -23.62 -25.57 -12.72
C ASP A 763 -25.05 -26.06 -13.00
N TYR A 764 -25.57 -25.80 -14.21
CA TYR A 764 -26.90 -26.26 -14.62
C TYR A 764 -27.01 -27.78 -14.54
N ARG A 765 -25.96 -28.49 -15.00
CA ARG A 765 -25.91 -29.95 -14.99
C ARG A 765 -25.83 -30.55 -13.59
N LYS A 766 -25.03 -29.95 -12.68
CA LYS A 766 -24.99 -30.37 -11.27
C LYS A 766 -26.37 -30.26 -10.61
N ASN A 767 -27.13 -29.24 -10.98
CA ASN A 767 -28.49 -29.02 -10.49
C ASN A 767 -29.56 -29.81 -11.26
N ASN A 768 -29.26 -30.32 -12.46
CA ASN A 768 -30.17 -31.08 -13.31
C ASN A 768 -29.48 -32.32 -13.89
N PRO A 769 -29.28 -33.39 -13.09
CA PRO A 769 -28.58 -34.59 -13.54
C PRO A 769 -29.17 -35.16 -14.83
N GLY A 770 -28.32 -35.40 -15.83
CA GLY A 770 -28.71 -35.94 -17.13
C GLY A 770 -29.28 -34.92 -18.13
N LYS A 771 -29.41 -33.64 -17.74
CA LYS A 771 -29.78 -32.54 -18.65
C LYS A 771 -28.62 -31.59 -18.86
N ASN A 772 -28.63 -30.88 -19.98
CA ASN A 772 -27.61 -29.90 -20.32
C ASN A 772 -28.26 -28.52 -20.57
N LEU A 773 -27.53 -27.45 -20.24
CA LEU A 773 -27.93 -26.11 -20.64
C LEU A 773 -27.88 -26.02 -22.17
N ASP A 774 -28.91 -25.45 -22.77
CA ASP A 774 -29.06 -25.31 -24.22
C ASP A 774 -28.96 -26.65 -24.97
N GLU A 775 -29.62 -27.70 -24.46
CA GLU A 775 -29.62 -29.04 -25.07
C GLU A 775 -30.47 -29.17 -26.33
N ASP A 776 -31.49 -28.32 -26.48
CA ASP A 776 -32.36 -28.28 -27.64
C ASP A 776 -32.13 -27.03 -28.50
N SER A 777 -31.03 -26.27 -28.26
CA SER A 777 -30.78 -24.97 -28.91
C SER A 777 -29.35 -24.43 -28.70
N TRP A 778 -29.14 -23.14 -29.00
CA TRP A 778 -27.86 -22.43 -28.91
C TRP A 778 -27.97 -21.16 -28.07
N SER A 779 -26.89 -20.82 -27.37
CA SER A 779 -26.66 -19.52 -26.72
C SER A 779 -25.66 -18.69 -27.52
N TRP A 780 -26.09 -17.51 -27.94
CA TRP A 780 -25.17 -16.53 -28.53
C TRP A 780 -24.36 -15.84 -27.43
N LEU A 781 -23.07 -16.11 -27.41
CA LEU A 781 -22.06 -15.45 -26.58
C LEU A 781 -21.53 -14.25 -27.34
N MET A 782 -21.78 -13.06 -26.82
CA MET A 782 -21.06 -11.85 -27.23
C MET A 782 -19.67 -11.88 -26.58
N SER A 783 -18.92 -12.94 -26.88
CA SER A 783 -17.48 -12.99 -26.67
C SER A 783 -16.87 -11.77 -27.36
N TYR A 784 -15.68 -11.35 -26.96
CA TYR A 784 -15.02 -10.20 -27.56
C TYR A 784 -14.49 -10.52 -28.98
N SER A 785 -15.19 -11.40 -29.70
CA SER A 785 -15.07 -11.61 -31.13
C SER A 785 -15.71 -10.44 -31.85
N VAL A 786 -14.85 -9.67 -32.50
CA VAL A 786 -15.20 -8.29 -32.83
C VAL A 786 -16.03 -8.20 -34.12
N SER A 787 -15.85 -9.12 -35.06
CA SER A 787 -16.61 -9.18 -36.32
C SER A 787 -17.56 -10.39 -36.42
N ARG A 788 -17.58 -11.25 -35.41
CA ARG A 788 -18.33 -12.51 -35.39
C ARG A 788 -19.07 -12.68 -34.07
N VAL A 789 -20.18 -13.40 -34.11
CA VAL A 789 -20.91 -13.81 -32.90
C VAL A 789 -20.58 -15.28 -32.65
N VAL A 790 -20.30 -15.63 -31.41
CA VAL A 790 -20.02 -17.01 -31.01
C VAL A 790 -21.32 -17.65 -30.55
N ASP A 791 -21.69 -18.80 -31.11
CA ASP A 791 -22.72 -19.65 -30.53
C ASP A 791 -22.09 -20.74 -29.67
N ALA A 792 -22.77 -21.12 -28.60
CA ALA A 792 -22.41 -22.22 -27.74
C ALA A 792 -23.68 -23.00 -27.36
N GLY A 793 -23.66 -24.32 -27.44
CA GLY A 793 -24.82 -25.16 -27.14
C GLY A 793 -24.45 -26.61 -26.97
N TRP A 794 -25.30 -27.38 -26.31
CA TRP A 794 -25.12 -28.82 -26.19
C TRP A 794 -25.74 -29.52 -27.40
N ASP A 795 -24.98 -30.36 -28.12
CA ASP A 795 -25.51 -31.08 -29.28
C ASP A 795 -25.88 -32.54 -28.92
N PRO A 796 -27.18 -32.85 -28.72
CA PRO A 796 -27.64 -34.19 -28.39
C PRO A 796 -27.67 -35.14 -29.60
N ARG A 797 -27.56 -34.62 -30.83
CA ARG A 797 -27.64 -35.40 -32.08
C ARG A 797 -26.28 -35.85 -32.58
N SER A 798 -25.20 -35.27 -32.07
CA SER A 798 -23.85 -35.80 -32.31
C SER A 798 -23.67 -37.12 -31.54
N SER A 799 -23.00 -38.10 -32.15
CA SER A 799 -22.56 -39.34 -31.47
C SER A 799 -21.63 -39.09 -30.27
N ASP A 800 -21.27 -37.83 -30.04
CA ASP A 800 -20.11 -37.41 -29.31
C ASP A 800 -20.44 -36.63 -28.03
N ARG A 801 -21.71 -36.49 -27.61
CA ARG A 801 -22.12 -35.95 -26.28
C ARG A 801 -21.21 -34.81 -25.76
N ARG A 802 -21.21 -33.66 -26.45
CA ARG A 802 -20.26 -32.57 -26.19
C ARG A 802 -20.87 -31.19 -26.39
N VAL A 803 -20.32 -30.20 -25.70
CA VAL A 803 -20.61 -28.78 -25.98
C VAL A 803 -20.02 -28.46 -27.36
N ARG A 804 -20.77 -27.73 -28.19
CA ARG A 804 -20.32 -27.19 -29.48
C ARG A 804 -20.22 -25.69 -29.37
N VAL A 805 -19.13 -25.13 -29.89
CA VAL A 805 -18.90 -23.69 -29.96
C VAL A 805 -18.54 -23.34 -31.40
N ASN A 806 -19.29 -22.48 -32.07
CA ASN A 806 -18.97 -21.99 -33.42
C ASN A 806 -18.94 -20.46 -33.49
N ALA A 807 -18.37 -19.91 -34.57
CA ALA A 807 -18.27 -18.48 -34.80
C ALA A 807 -18.83 -18.09 -36.17
N PHE A 808 -19.91 -17.31 -36.18
CA PHE A 808 -20.65 -16.88 -37.37
C PHE A 808 -20.56 -15.36 -37.59
N GLY A 809 -20.87 -14.88 -38.79
CA GLY A 809 -21.11 -13.44 -38.99
C GLY A 809 -22.38 -12.99 -38.26
N ALA A 810 -22.57 -11.68 -38.06
CA ALA A 810 -23.72 -11.13 -37.34
C ALA A 810 -25.09 -11.56 -37.93
N SER A 811 -25.17 -11.76 -39.25
CA SER A 811 -26.35 -12.30 -39.93
C SER A 811 -26.67 -13.77 -39.61
N GLY A 812 -25.77 -14.47 -38.92
CA GLY A 812 -25.96 -15.84 -38.44
C GLY A 812 -26.89 -15.95 -37.22
N VAL A 813 -27.23 -14.82 -36.57
CA VAL A 813 -28.17 -14.74 -35.44
C VAL A 813 -29.62 -14.86 -35.97
N ALA A 814 -29.94 -15.97 -36.63
CA ALA A 814 -31.10 -16.08 -37.51
C ALA A 814 -32.41 -16.49 -36.79
N SER A 815 -32.37 -17.47 -35.87
CA SER A 815 -33.45 -17.84 -34.94
C SER A 815 -33.12 -19.16 -34.27
N VAL A 816 -33.04 -19.16 -32.94
CA VAL A 816 -33.61 -20.06 -31.91
C VAL A 816 -32.67 -19.87 -30.71
N LEU A 817 -33.18 -19.16 -29.68
CA LEU A 817 -32.51 -18.78 -28.43
C LEU A 817 -31.30 -17.91 -28.63
N GLY A 818 -31.34 -16.71 -28.07
CA GLY A 818 -30.22 -15.86 -28.20
C GLY A 818 -30.05 -14.88 -27.11
N PHE A 819 -28.77 -14.59 -26.98
CA PHE A 819 -28.20 -13.68 -26.05
C PHE A 819 -28.72 -13.91 -24.62
N ARG A 820 -28.01 -14.79 -23.90
CA ARG A 820 -28.02 -14.76 -22.44
C ARG A 820 -27.35 -13.45 -22.03
N SER A 821 -28.16 -12.38 -22.03
CA SER A 821 -27.75 -11.08 -21.55
C SER A 821 -27.16 -11.25 -20.17
N SER A 822 -26.04 -10.58 -19.98
CA SER A 822 -25.47 -10.43 -18.68
C SER A 822 -25.39 -8.98 -18.27
N ARG A 823 -25.47 -8.75 -16.97
CA ARG A 823 -24.98 -7.51 -16.38
C ARG A 823 -23.76 -7.85 -15.55
N ARG A 824 -22.59 -7.34 -15.96
CA ARG A 824 -21.38 -7.47 -15.16
C ARG A 824 -21.28 -6.32 -14.16
N TYR A 825 -20.82 -6.67 -12.98
CA TYR A 825 -20.33 -5.75 -11.98
C TYR A 825 -18.91 -6.19 -11.62
N LYS A 826 -18.03 -5.20 -11.42
CA LYS A 826 -16.65 -5.37 -10.95
C LYS A 826 -16.44 -4.72 -9.61
#